data_AF-A0A7V4APA3-F1
#
_entry.id   AF-A0A7V4APA3-F1
#
_cell.length_a   1.000
_cell.length_b   1.000
_cell.length_c   1.000
_cell.angle_alpha   90.00
_cell.angle_beta   90.00
_cell.angle_gamma   90.00
#
_symmetry.space_group_name_H-M   'P 1'
#
loop_
_entity.id
_entity.type
_entity.pdbx_description
1 polymer ?
#
loop_
_entity_poly.entity_id
_entity_poly.type
_entity_poly.pdbx_seq_one_letter_code
_entity_poly.pdbx_strand_id
1 'polypeptide(L)'
;MYPPPSTGIPSIDRVLSAIIPGDNIVWQVDDLDVYRSLAERFAQASLQAGRKLVYFRFAEHEPVLPPMEGVEVSTLDPSIGFDAFAQEAHTRIGRYGRDVFYVFDNLSDLVSRWGTDESIANFFRVACPYLYELDTVTYFALKRGMHLDRTVARIRDTTQVLVDVFQRGGQTFLHPLKALDRYSPTMFLPHLFRDDECVPVFESGQAAEILSSLRSTPLRASPAAGTAPWDRLFGRVAQLREAGRDLRDLSDPEIRALRDELLRMVFGERPALLQVAECYIDPADLLEVRERMIGSGRIGGKAAGMILARKILSSRPEMAEVLEPHDSFYIGSDIFFSFLVDNDLFSLRLRQSRDVHTAAETFPALRERFLAGRFPPDVVDQFSRMLDYFGQAPIIVRSSSLLEDDFGNAFAGKYESVFCPNQGHLPDRLEAFMNAVKQVYASALSPDALAYRLKHNLADSDEQMAILVQRVAGRPVGRLFLPLVAGVGFSHSPYVWSDELDASQGMLRVVVGLGTRAVDRVGGDYPRTIFLSHPTLRPEVDAARILKYSQHSVDALDIVSNEFVTVPVEDLAAASHPFPEGHLLFSWLQDGHLADPVSAGRGPRGARPVVTLNNLLRRTDFTAVLRSMLAALQEAYGHPVDTEFTVSLRGDGRVRVNLLQCRTLSLPGGAEGAEIPAGLPAERVLFEARRCAAPGVVRGITHIVYIDPDWYTGLSLDLKRQVGRVVGRLNRHPALDGARLMLMGPGRWGSSNIELGVNVTYADINNAAVLVEVARSRGGHTPEVSYGTHFFQDLVEDGILYVPLYPDRPDCRFAAEFFLEGPNALEVLLPEWAVLHSAVRLIDVRGVAGTTAALVVDAAERRAVCYLEDAQ
;
A
#
# COMPACT_ATOMS: atom_id res chain seq x y z
N MET A 1 -43.21 -22.71 20.92
CA MET A 1 -42.01 -21.86 20.73
C MET A 1 -42.05 -21.42 19.28
N TYR A 2 -42.14 -20.12 19.03
CA TYR A 2 -42.16 -19.60 17.66
C TYR A 2 -40.85 -19.92 16.93
N PRO A 3 -40.86 -20.07 15.60
CA PRO A 3 -39.62 -20.11 14.84
C PRO A 3 -38.81 -18.81 15.06
N PRO A 4 -37.48 -18.86 14.86
CA PRO A 4 -36.64 -17.68 15.00
C PRO A 4 -37.12 -16.57 14.05
N PRO A 5 -36.98 -15.29 14.44
CA PRO A 5 -37.27 -14.18 13.54
C PRO A 5 -36.45 -14.28 12.25
N SER A 6 -37.02 -13.82 11.15
CA SER A 6 -36.41 -13.89 9.83
C SER A 6 -36.85 -12.70 9.00
N THR A 7 -35.96 -12.21 8.13
CA THR A 7 -36.29 -11.21 7.11
C THR A 7 -37.22 -11.74 6.02
N GLY A 8 -37.50 -13.06 6.01
CA GLY A 8 -38.17 -13.75 4.92
C GLY A 8 -37.27 -14.07 3.73
N ILE A 9 -35.99 -13.68 3.80
CA ILE A 9 -34.96 -13.90 2.78
C ILE A 9 -33.77 -14.60 3.45
N PRO A 10 -33.64 -15.94 3.32
CA PRO A 10 -32.64 -16.70 4.07
C PRO A 10 -31.20 -16.25 3.86
N SER A 11 -30.87 -15.70 2.69
CA SER A 11 -29.52 -15.18 2.40
C SER A 11 -29.19 -13.92 3.19
N ILE A 12 -30.15 -13.02 3.42
CA ILE A 12 -30.00 -11.84 4.27
C ILE A 12 -29.84 -12.27 5.74
N ASP A 13 -30.65 -13.23 6.20
CA ASP A 13 -30.51 -13.77 7.55
C ASP A 13 -29.11 -14.37 7.78
N ARG A 14 -28.54 -15.07 6.78
CA ARG A 14 -27.17 -15.58 6.84
C ARG A 14 -26.13 -14.45 6.93
N VAL A 15 -26.26 -13.42 6.10
CA VAL A 15 -25.35 -12.26 6.10
C VAL A 15 -25.35 -11.56 7.46
N LEU A 16 -26.53 -11.33 8.03
CA LEU A 16 -26.70 -10.66 9.32
C LEU A 16 -26.43 -11.57 10.52
N SER A 17 -26.08 -12.85 10.31
CA SER A 17 -25.90 -13.85 11.38
C SER A 17 -27.14 -14.00 12.28
N ALA A 18 -28.30 -14.14 11.63
CA ALA A 18 -29.66 -14.21 12.17
C ALA A 18 -30.25 -12.88 12.65
N ILE A 19 -31.59 -12.82 12.59
CA ILE A 19 -32.40 -11.79 13.24
C ILE A 19 -32.81 -12.32 14.61
N ILE A 20 -32.59 -11.51 15.65
CA ILE A 20 -32.88 -11.89 17.02
C ILE A 20 -34.00 -11.01 17.62
N PRO A 21 -34.78 -11.53 18.59
CA PRO A 21 -35.70 -10.68 19.35
C PRO A 21 -34.95 -9.50 19.98
N GLY A 22 -35.53 -8.31 19.88
CA GLY A 22 -34.92 -7.03 20.24
C GLY A 22 -34.33 -6.25 19.06
N ASP A 23 -34.15 -6.87 17.87
CA ASP A 23 -33.53 -6.19 16.74
C ASP A 23 -34.35 -5.01 16.21
N ASN A 24 -33.80 -3.80 16.37
CA ASN A 24 -34.19 -2.63 15.60
C ASN A 24 -33.35 -2.57 14.32
N ILE A 25 -33.97 -2.85 13.18
CA ILE A 25 -33.33 -2.99 11.87
C ILE A 25 -33.64 -1.75 11.05
N VAL A 26 -32.60 -0.99 10.75
CA VAL A 26 -32.69 0.22 9.94
C VAL A 26 -32.19 -0.07 8.53
N TRP A 27 -33.06 0.14 7.55
CA TRP A 27 -32.76 0.04 6.14
C TRP A 27 -32.57 1.44 5.57
N GLN A 28 -31.33 1.77 5.19
CA GLN A 28 -31.04 3.01 4.50
C GLN A 28 -31.09 2.76 2.99
N VAL A 29 -32.11 3.30 2.31
CA VAL A 29 -32.42 2.97 0.91
C VAL A 29 -32.37 4.19 -0.01
N ASP A 30 -31.90 3.99 -1.25
CA ASP A 30 -32.03 5.00 -2.32
C ASP A 30 -33.47 5.09 -2.83
N ASP A 31 -34.09 3.93 -2.97
CA ASP A 31 -35.43 3.72 -3.52
C ASP A 31 -36.30 3.03 -2.47
N LEU A 32 -37.43 3.66 -2.17
CA LEU A 32 -38.37 3.15 -1.18
C LEU A 32 -39.03 1.85 -1.64
N ASP A 33 -39.16 1.60 -2.96
CA ASP A 33 -39.74 0.36 -3.47
C ASP A 33 -38.92 -0.87 -3.08
N VAL A 34 -37.59 -0.72 -2.94
CA VAL A 34 -36.73 -1.78 -2.42
C VAL A 34 -37.05 -2.08 -0.95
N TYR A 35 -37.25 -1.05 -0.12
CA TYR A 35 -37.67 -1.24 1.27
C TYR A 35 -39.05 -1.90 1.37
N ARG A 36 -40.00 -1.51 0.50
CA ARG A 36 -41.34 -2.13 0.44
C ARG A 36 -41.26 -3.63 0.19
N SER A 37 -40.46 -4.04 -0.79
CA SER A 37 -40.22 -5.45 -1.10
C SER A 37 -39.64 -6.22 0.10
N LEU A 38 -38.64 -5.65 0.78
CA LEU A 38 -38.03 -6.25 1.98
C LEU A 38 -39.04 -6.34 3.14
N ALA A 39 -39.79 -5.28 3.40
CA ALA A 39 -40.79 -5.22 4.46
C ALA A 39 -41.95 -6.19 4.21
N GLU A 40 -42.37 -6.36 2.95
CA GLU A 40 -43.41 -7.31 2.57
C GLU A 40 -42.97 -8.76 2.83
N ARG A 41 -41.75 -9.13 2.45
CA ARG A 41 -41.19 -10.48 2.73
C ARG A 41 -41.09 -10.73 4.23
N PHE A 42 -40.63 -9.74 5.00
CA PHE A 42 -40.59 -9.80 6.46
C PHE A 42 -41.98 -9.99 7.06
N ALA A 43 -42.98 -9.24 6.60
CA ALA A 43 -44.37 -9.35 7.05
C ALA A 43 -44.94 -10.74 6.78
N GLN A 44 -44.76 -11.27 5.57
CA GLN A 44 -45.22 -12.61 5.19
C GLN A 44 -44.59 -13.69 6.07
N ALA A 45 -43.26 -13.65 6.25
CA ALA A 45 -42.53 -14.60 7.08
C ALA A 45 -42.99 -14.55 8.55
N SER A 46 -43.23 -13.34 9.07
CA SER A 46 -43.71 -13.12 10.44
C SER A 46 -45.11 -13.70 10.67
N LEU A 47 -46.03 -13.48 9.74
CA LEU A 47 -47.40 -14.01 9.82
C LEU A 47 -47.41 -15.54 9.68
N GLN A 48 -46.60 -16.10 8.77
CA GLN A 48 -46.44 -17.56 8.63
C GLN A 48 -45.85 -18.20 9.90
N ALA A 49 -44.97 -17.47 10.59
CA ALA A 49 -44.45 -17.85 11.91
C ALA A 49 -45.48 -17.72 13.04
N GLY A 50 -46.67 -17.18 12.79
CA GLY A 50 -47.71 -16.92 13.80
C GLY A 50 -47.40 -15.74 14.73
N ARG A 51 -46.51 -14.83 14.31
CA ARG A 51 -46.16 -13.62 15.07
C ARG A 51 -47.18 -12.51 14.80
N LYS A 52 -47.45 -11.70 15.83
CA LYS A 52 -48.27 -10.49 15.66
C LYS A 52 -47.44 -9.42 14.95
N LEU A 53 -47.99 -8.84 13.88
CA LEU A 53 -47.35 -7.76 13.12
C LEU A 53 -48.19 -6.49 13.16
N VAL A 54 -47.55 -5.36 13.48
CA VAL A 54 -48.17 -4.03 13.50
C VAL A 54 -47.43 -3.12 12.52
N TYR A 55 -48.18 -2.45 11.66
CA TYR A 55 -47.66 -1.49 10.69
C TYR A 55 -47.98 -0.05 11.11
N PHE A 56 -46.94 0.74 11.41
CA PHE A 56 -47.07 2.15 11.76
C PHE A 56 -47.05 3.02 10.51
N ARG A 57 -48.23 3.58 10.19
CA ARG A 57 -48.46 4.46 9.04
C ARG A 57 -48.49 5.92 9.49
N PHE A 58 -47.67 6.78 8.91
CA PHE A 58 -47.61 8.23 9.20
C PHE A 58 -47.15 9.09 8.02
N ALA A 59 -46.50 8.51 7.01
CA ALA A 59 -45.95 9.26 5.88
C ALA A 59 -46.99 9.50 4.77
N GLU A 60 -46.63 10.27 3.74
CA GLU A 60 -47.51 10.52 2.57
C GLU A 60 -47.20 9.63 1.37
N HIS A 61 -46.00 9.04 1.31
CA HIS A 61 -45.64 8.08 0.27
C HIS A 61 -46.59 6.86 0.26
N GLU A 62 -46.58 6.08 -0.82
CA GLU A 62 -47.39 4.86 -0.89
C GLU A 62 -47.16 3.94 0.32
N PRO A 63 -48.20 3.24 0.82
CA PRO A 63 -48.05 2.36 1.98
C PRO A 63 -46.91 1.35 1.78
N VAL A 64 -46.08 1.20 2.82
CA VAL A 64 -44.94 0.26 2.81
C VAL A 64 -45.42 -1.17 2.60
N LEU A 65 -46.44 -1.56 3.38
CA LEU A 65 -47.07 -2.86 3.25
C LEU A 65 -48.39 -2.75 2.47
N PRO A 66 -48.65 -3.67 1.52
CA PRO A 66 -49.98 -3.80 0.93
C PRO A 66 -51.00 -4.29 1.98
N PRO A 67 -52.31 -4.19 1.72
CA PRO A 67 -53.32 -4.79 2.59
C PRO A 67 -53.10 -6.29 2.75
N MET A 68 -52.83 -6.73 3.97
CA MET A 68 -52.51 -8.12 4.31
C MET A 68 -53.34 -8.59 5.49
N GLU A 69 -53.92 -9.77 5.39
CA GLU A 69 -54.68 -10.39 6.49
C GLU A 69 -53.73 -10.71 7.67
N GLY A 70 -54.11 -10.29 8.88
CA GLY A 70 -53.30 -10.47 10.09
C GLY A 70 -52.33 -9.32 10.42
N VAL A 71 -52.21 -8.31 9.54
CA VAL A 71 -51.45 -7.08 9.83
C VAL A 71 -52.35 -6.03 10.45
N GLU A 72 -51.99 -5.54 11.64
CA GLU A 72 -52.71 -4.46 12.31
C GLU A 72 -52.10 -3.10 11.92
N VAL A 73 -52.87 -2.26 11.22
CA VAL A 73 -52.40 -0.93 10.80
C VAL A 73 -52.69 0.11 11.87
N SER A 74 -51.64 0.80 12.32
CA SER A 74 -51.66 1.80 13.38
C SER A 74 -51.23 3.16 12.82
N THR A 75 -52.20 4.03 12.52
CA THR A 75 -51.93 5.36 11.97
C THR A 75 -51.48 6.35 13.05
N LEU A 76 -50.36 7.03 12.85
CA LEU A 76 -49.85 8.13 13.70
C LEU A 76 -49.90 9.44 12.93
N ASP A 77 -50.20 10.55 13.61
CA ASP A 77 -50.19 11.88 12.99
C ASP A 77 -48.84 12.57 13.26
N PRO A 78 -47.98 12.78 12.27
CA PRO A 78 -46.69 13.44 12.50
C PRO A 78 -46.79 14.97 12.64
N SER A 79 -47.96 15.57 12.40
CA SER A 79 -48.18 17.03 12.50
C SER A 79 -48.29 17.55 13.93
N ILE A 80 -48.50 16.66 14.91
CA ILE A 80 -48.63 17.01 16.34
C ILE A 80 -47.29 17.33 17.01
N GLY A 81 -46.18 17.26 16.27
CA GLY A 81 -44.82 17.49 16.77
C GLY A 81 -44.16 16.24 17.37
N PHE A 82 -42.85 16.33 17.57
CA PHE A 82 -42.00 15.20 17.99
C PHE A 82 -42.45 14.57 19.31
N ASP A 83 -42.62 15.36 20.39
CA ASP A 83 -42.90 14.82 21.73
C ASP A 83 -44.21 14.04 21.76
N ALA A 84 -45.29 14.61 21.21
CA ALA A 84 -46.60 13.96 21.18
C ALA A 84 -46.59 12.72 20.27
N PHE A 85 -45.92 12.77 19.12
CA PHE A 85 -45.75 11.61 18.24
C PHE A 85 -44.98 10.48 18.93
N ALA A 86 -43.84 10.79 19.56
CA ALA A 86 -43.02 9.81 20.27
C ALA A 86 -43.77 9.20 21.45
N GLN A 87 -44.50 10.00 22.22
CA GLN A 87 -45.35 9.52 23.32
C GLN A 87 -46.48 8.62 22.82
N GLU A 88 -47.12 8.97 21.70
CA GLU A 88 -48.18 8.16 21.11
C GLU A 88 -47.64 6.83 20.60
N ALA A 89 -46.53 6.84 19.87
CA ALA A 89 -45.84 5.62 19.42
C ALA A 89 -45.47 4.73 20.61
N HIS A 90 -44.84 5.29 21.65
CA HIS A 90 -44.46 4.57 22.87
C HIS A 90 -45.69 3.98 23.59
N THR A 91 -46.79 4.72 23.67
CA THR A 91 -48.03 4.25 24.30
C THR A 91 -48.63 3.07 23.52
N ARG A 92 -48.63 3.14 22.19
CA ARG A 92 -49.14 2.06 21.34
C ARG A 92 -48.26 0.82 21.41
N ILE A 93 -46.93 0.97 21.31
CA ILE A 93 -45.96 -0.12 21.48
C ILE A 93 -46.18 -0.81 22.84
N GLY A 94 -46.29 -0.05 23.92
CA GLY A 94 -46.51 -0.60 25.27
C GLY A 94 -47.82 -1.36 25.44
N ARG A 95 -48.88 -1.00 24.69
CA ARG A 95 -50.16 -1.74 24.70
C ARG A 95 -50.06 -3.11 24.02
N TYR A 96 -49.23 -3.22 22.99
CA TYR A 96 -49.01 -4.49 22.29
C TYR A 96 -48.12 -5.43 23.08
N GLY A 97 -47.14 -4.90 23.82
CA GLY A 97 -46.30 -5.67 24.74
C GLY A 97 -45.16 -6.41 24.04
N ARG A 98 -44.77 -7.56 24.59
CA ARG A 98 -43.60 -8.33 24.15
C ARG A 98 -43.86 -9.20 22.92
N ASP A 99 -42.80 -9.59 22.22
CA ASP A 99 -42.84 -10.54 21.09
C ASP A 99 -43.65 -10.07 19.85
N VAL A 100 -43.95 -8.77 19.76
CA VAL A 100 -44.66 -8.16 18.62
C VAL A 100 -43.66 -7.57 17.62
N PHE A 101 -43.95 -7.74 16.34
CA PHE A 101 -43.09 -7.25 15.26
C PHE A 101 -43.69 -6.00 14.64
N TYR A 102 -42.82 -5.09 14.21
CA TYR A 102 -43.22 -3.77 13.73
C TYR A 102 -42.59 -3.43 12.38
N VAL A 103 -43.37 -2.77 11.53
CA VAL A 103 -42.88 -2.10 10.33
C VAL A 103 -43.28 -0.63 10.42
N PHE A 104 -42.33 0.27 10.20
CA PHE A 104 -42.58 1.72 10.14
C PHE A 104 -42.50 2.22 8.70
N ASP A 105 -43.26 3.27 8.40
CA ASP A 105 -43.03 4.14 7.24
C ASP A 105 -41.59 4.72 7.24
N ASN A 106 -41.22 5.37 6.13
CA ASN A 106 -39.94 6.06 6.03
C ASN A 106 -39.85 7.21 7.04
N LEU A 107 -38.94 7.11 8.00
CA LEU A 107 -38.75 8.13 9.02
C LEU A 107 -38.18 9.42 8.44
N SER A 108 -37.50 9.38 7.28
CA SER A 108 -36.98 10.60 6.62
C SER A 108 -38.07 11.61 6.26
N ASP A 109 -39.30 11.16 6.03
CA ASP A 109 -40.42 12.06 5.74
C ASP A 109 -40.75 12.95 6.95
N LEU A 110 -40.40 12.52 8.16
CA LEU A 110 -40.61 13.29 9.39
C LEU A 110 -39.70 14.52 9.49
N VAL A 111 -38.54 14.54 8.83
CA VAL A 111 -37.64 15.73 8.82
C VAL A 111 -38.38 16.95 8.27
N SER A 112 -39.13 16.76 7.19
CA SER A 112 -39.88 17.84 6.53
C SER A 112 -40.92 18.48 7.46
N ARG A 113 -41.45 17.73 8.42
CA ARG A 113 -42.49 18.17 9.36
C ARG A 113 -41.91 18.68 10.68
N TRP A 114 -40.85 18.06 11.19
CA TRP A 114 -40.23 18.41 12.48
C TRP A 114 -39.12 19.45 12.35
N GLY A 115 -38.68 19.76 11.13
CA GLY A 115 -37.74 20.83 10.82
C GLY A 115 -36.28 20.55 11.17
N THR A 116 -35.97 19.45 11.88
CA THR A 116 -34.59 19.10 12.24
C THR A 116 -34.31 17.60 12.15
N ASP A 117 -33.09 17.29 11.72
CA ASP A 117 -32.54 15.94 11.66
C ASP A 117 -32.34 15.31 13.05
N GLU A 118 -32.06 16.14 14.06
CA GLU A 118 -31.83 15.72 15.44
C GLU A 118 -33.07 15.06 16.05
N SER A 119 -34.27 15.51 15.66
CA SER A 119 -35.53 14.92 16.13
C SER A 119 -35.66 13.44 15.74
N ILE A 120 -35.16 13.05 14.56
CA ILE A 120 -35.16 11.64 14.14
C ILE A 120 -34.18 10.83 14.99
N ALA A 121 -32.94 11.30 15.15
CA ALA A 121 -31.99 10.61 16.01
C ALA A 121 -32.51 10.48 17.46
N ASN A 122 -33.21 11.48 17.97
CA ASN A 122 -33.85 11.42 19.28
C ASN A 122 -35.03 10.44 19.32
N PHE A 123 -35.82 10.32 18.25
CA PHE A 123 -36.86 9.30 18.16
C PHE A 123 -36.27 7.89 18.31
N PHE A 124 -35.19 7.58 17.58
CA PHE A 124 -34.49 6.30 17.74
C PHE A 124 -34.01 6.09 19.17
N ARG A 125 -33.39 7.10 19.80
CA ARG A 125 -32.91 7.01 21.20
C ARG A 125 -34.01 6.76 22.22
N VAL A 126 -35.24 7.16 21.95
CA VAL A 126 -36.37 6.94 22.86
C VAL A 126 -37.08 5.62 22.53
N ALA A 127 -37.31 5.31 21.26
CA ALA A 127 -38.08 4.16 20.84
C ALA A 127 -37.29 2.84 20.87
N CYS A 128 -36.04 2.83 20.38
CA CYS A 128 -35.27 1.59 20.21
C CYS A 128 -34.93 0.89 21.54
N PRO A 129 -34.49 1.58 22.62
CA PRO A 129 -34.27 0.91 23.90
C PRO A 129 -35.54 0.25 24.44
N TYR A 130 -36.69 0.93 24.30
CA TYR A 130 -37.97 0.39 24.74
C TYR A 130 -38.41 -0.82 23.90
N LEU A 131 -38.24 -0.75 22.58
CA LEU A 131 -38.50 -1.88 21.66
C LEU A 131 -37.58 -3.08 21.94
N TYR A 132 -36.32 -2.81 22.31
CA TYR A 132 -35.34 -3.82 22.68
C TYR A 132 -35.74 -4.54 23.98
N GLU A 133 -36.17 -3.80 25.02
CA GLU A 133 -36.65 -4.36 26.30
C GLU A 133 -37.90 -5.25 26.16
N LEU A 134 -38.65 -5.07 25.07
CA LEU A 134 -39.86 -5.82 24.76
C LEU A 134 -39.60 -7.03 23.84
N ASP A 135 -38.35 -7.36 23.52
CA ASP A 135 -37.99 -8.48 22.63
C ASP A 135 -38.68 -8.41 21.26
N THR A 136 -38.87 -7.19 20.74
CA THR A 136 -39.57 -6.92 19.46
C THR A 136 -38.62 -7.04 18.27
N VAL A 137 -39.13 -7.20 17.05
CA VAL A 137 -38.33 -7.03 15.83
C VAL A 137 -38.97 -5.93 14.99
N THR A 138 -38.19 -4.88 14.72
CA THR A 138 -38.72 -3.64 14.13
C THR A 138 -37.95 -3.25 12.89
N TYR A 139 -38.67 -3.02 11.79
CA TYR A 139 -38.14 -2.44 10.56
C TYR A 139 -38.38 -0.93 10.53
N PHE A 140 -37.30 -0.19 10.29
CA PHE A 140 -37.32 1.23 10.01
C PHE A 140 -36.71 1.49 8.63
N ALA A 141 -37.24 2.48 7.91
CA ALA A 141 -36.61 3.00 6.69
C ALA A 141 -36.06 4.40 6.91
N LEU A 142 -34.91 4.65 6.27
CA LEU A 142 -34.34 5.97 6.06
C LEU A 142 -33.97 6.12 4.59
N LYS A 143 -34.23 7.30 4.04
CA LYS A 143 -33.73 7.69 2.72
C LYS A 143 -32.24 8.02 2.80
N ARG A 144 -31.45 7.38 1.95
CA ARG A 144 -30.00 7.60 1.90
C ARG A 144 -29.68 9.01 1.40
N GLY A 145 -28.63 9.61 1.97
CA GLY A 145 -28.15 10.95 1.59
C GLY A 145 -29.01 12.13 2.05
N MET A 146 -30.12 11.89 2.75
CA MET A 146 -31.03 12.93 3.25
C MET A 146 -30.70 13.43 4.66
N HIS A 147 -29.79 12.76 5.37
CA HIS A 147 -29.45 13.04 6.77
C HIS A 147 -27.98 13.41 6.92
N LEU A 148 -27.66 14.20 7.93
CA LEU A 148 -26.29 14.51 8.32
C LEU A 148 -25.58 13.23 8.81
N ASP A 149 -24.29 13.09 8.50
CA ASP A 149 -23.48 11.93 8.92
C ASP A 149 -23.52 11.71 10.44
N ARG A 150 -23.50 12.79 11.22
CA ARG A 150 -23.63 12.73 12.69
C ARG A 150 -24.98 12.15 13.14
N THR A 151 -26.06 12.44 12.40
CA THR A 151 -27.40 11.92 12.69
C THR A 151 -27.41 10.41 12.45
N VAL A 152 -26.89 9.97 11.31
CA VAL A 152 -26.79 8.55 10.95
C VAL A 152 -25.92 7.79 11.96
N ALA A 153 -24.79 8.36 12.39
CA ALA A 153 -23.95 7.78 13.44
C ALA A 153 -24.72 7.59 14.76
N ARG A 154 -25.49 8.59 15.22
CA ARG A 154 -26.32 8.47 16.44
C ARG A 154 -27.41 7.40 16.31
N ILE A 155 -28.03 7.29 15.14
CA ILE A 155 -29.02 6.23 14.85
C ILE A 155 -28.34 4.88 14.93
N ARG A 156 -27.20 4.73 14.24
CA ARG A 156 -26.38 3.52 14.27
C ARG A 156 -25.99 3.13 15.68
N ASP A 157 -25.57 4.06 16.54
CA ASP A 157 -25.17 3.74 17.92
C ASP A 157 -26.32 3.14 18.73
N THR A 158 -27.54 3.58 18.43
CA THR A 158 -28.76 3.16 19.15
C THR A 158 -29.34 1.85 18.62
N THR A 159 -29.29 1.62 17.30
CA THR A 159 -29.96 0.48 16.67
C THR A 159 -29.12 -0.79 16.73
N GLN A 160 -29.76 -1.95 16.63
CA GLN A 160 -29.06 -3.24 16.63
C GLN A 160 -28.48 -3.54 15.25
N VAL A 161 -29.22 -3.22 14.19
CA VAL A 161 -28.81 -3.48 12.81
C VAL A 161 -29.02 -2.22 11.96
N LEU A 162 -28.02 -1.90 11.13
CA LEU A 162 -28.10 -0.85 10.11
C LEU A 162 -27.53 -1.40 8.80
N VAL A 163 -28.31 -1.30 7.72
CA VAL A 163 -27.95 -1.82 6.39
C VAL A 163 -28.21 -0.76 5.33
N ASP A 164 -27.18 -0.46 4.53
CA ASP A 164 -27.32 0.33 3.30
C ASP A 164 -27.83 -0.57 2.17
N VAL A 165 -28.83 -0.11 1.43
CA VAL A 165 -29.34 -0.77 0.22
C VAL A 165 -29.39 0.22 -0.92
N PHE A 166 -28.71 -0.11 -2.01
CA PHE A 166 -28.54 0.78 -3.14
C PHE A 166 -28.54 0.00 -4.46
N GLN A 167 -28.79 0.72 -5.56
CA GLN A 167 -28.78 0.14 -6.90
C GLN A 167 -27.65 0.71 -7.75
N ARG A 168 -26.96 -0.14 -8.51
CA ARG A 168 -25.92 0.27 -9.46
C ARG A 168 -25.91 -0.66 -10.67
N GLY A 169 -25.90 -0.08 -11.88
CA GLY A 169 -25.88 -0.87 -13.12
C GLY A 169 -27.08 -1.81 -13.27
N GLY A 170 -28.23 -1.46 -12.67
CA GLY A 170 -29.43 -2.32 -12.63
C GLY A 170 -29.36 -3.47 -11.62
N GLN A 171 -28.31 -3.53 -10.79
CA GLN A 171 -28.15 -4.53 -9.73
C GLN A 171 -28.40 -3.90 -8.36
N THR A 172 -28.96 -4.67 -7.42
CA THR A 172 -29.17 -4.25 -6.03
C THR A 172 -28.04 -4.78 -5.16
N PHE A 173 -27.58 -3.98 -4.21
CA PHE A 173 -26.55 -4.36 -3.26
C PHE A 173 -26.99 -4.06 -1.84
N LEU A 174 -26.60 -4.91 -0.91
CA LEU A 174 -26.75 -4.72 0.53
C LEU A 174 -25.39 -4.55 1.18
N HIS A 175 -25.22 -3.52 2.00
CA HIS A 175 -24.00 -3.29 2.76
C HIS A 175 -24.35 -3.08 4.24
N PRO A 176 -24.26 -4.13 5.06
CA PRO A 176 -24.39 -3.98 6.50
C PRO A 176 -23.33 -3.03 7.05
N LEU A 177 -23.77 -2.06 7.85
CA LEU A 177 -22.90 -1.09 8.53
C LEU A 177 -22.80 -1.36 10.04
N LYS A 178 -23.80 -2.06 10.61
CA LYS A 178 -23.81 -2.51 12.00
C LYS A 178 -24.63 -3.78 12.15
N ALA A 179 -24.14 -4.71 12.96
CA ALA A 179 -24.90 -5.78 13.57
C ALA A 179 -24.39 -5.99 15.00
N LEU A 180 -25.22 -5.69 16.00
CA LEU A 180 -24.83 -5.76 17.41
C LEU A 180 -24.54 -7.21 17.82
N ASP A 181 -23.40 -7.42 18.50
CA ASP A 181 -22.91 -8.70 19.04
C ASP A 181 -22.83 -9.85 18.02
N ARG A 182 -22.71 -9.51 16.73
CA ARG A 182 -22.68 -10.44 15.60
C ARG A 182 -21.49 -10.10 14.71
N TYR A 183 -20.86 -11.12 14.17
CA TYR A 183 -19.68 -10.98 13.34
C TYR A 183 -19.50 -12.14 12.37
N SER A 184 -19.17 -11.82 11.11
CA SER A 184 -18.54 -12.75 10.17
C SER A 184 -17.46 -11.99 9.38
N PRO A 185 -16.45 -12.66 8.79
CA PRO A 185 -15.40 -12.00 8.00
C PRO A 185 -15.90 -11.23 6.76
N THR A 186 -17.16 -11.42 6.37
CA THR A 186 -17.73 -10.87 5.14
C THR A 186 -18.89 -9.91 5.41
N MET A 187 -19.41 -9.88 6.64
CA MET A 187 -20.67 -9.20 7.00
C MET A 187 -20.70 -7.73 6.57
N PHE A 188 -19.62 -7.00 6.80
CA PHE A 188 -19.53 -5.57 6.53
C PHE A 188 -18.89 -5.27 5.17
N LEU A 189 -18.90 -6.24 4.25
CA LEU A 189 -18.63 -6.01 2.82
C LEU A 189 -19.95 -5.69 2.08
N PRO A 190 -19.89 -5.04 0.92
CA PRO A 190 -21.02 -4.99 0.01
C PRO A 190 -21.37 -6.41 -0.48
N HIS A 191 -22.67 -6.73 -0.55
CA HIS A 191 -23.18 -7.98 -1.08
C HIS A 191 -24.08 -7.69 -2.29
N LEU A 192 -23.78 -8.32 -3.42
CA LEU A 192 -24.68 -8.33 -4.57
C LEU A 192 -25.93 -9.15 -4.22
N PHE A 193 -27.10 -8.53 -4.36
CA PHE A 193 -28.38 -9.19 -4.12
C PHE A 193 -29.08 -9.48 -5.43
N ARG A 194 -29.20 -10.77 -5.72
CA ARG A 194 -29.79 -11.26 -6.96
C ARG A 194 -30.44 -12.62 -6.70
N ASP A 195 -31.67 -12.79 -7.21
CA ASP A 195 -32.40 -14.06 -7.14
C ASP A 195 -32.54 -14.59 -5.69
N ASP A 196 -32.86 -13.70 -4.74
CA ASP A 196 -32.94 -13.96 -3.29
C ASP A 196 -31.63 -14.49 -2.65
N GLU A 197 -30.48 -14.34 -3.33
CA GLU A 197 -29.15 -14.68 -2.83
C GLU A 197 -28.27 -13.44 -2.65
N CYS A 198 -27.50 -13.44 -1.55
CA CYS A 198 -26.53 -12.39 -1.21
C CYS A 198 -25.11 -12.92 -1.42
N VAL A 199 -24.42 -12.40 -2.42
CA VAL A 199 -23.03 -12.77 -2.73
C VAL A 199 -22.09 -11.65 -2.31
N PRO A 200 -21.19 -11.86 -1.33
CA PRO A 200 -20.22 -10.84 -0.92
C PRO A 200 -19.30 -10.44 -2.08
N VAL A 201 -19.10 -9.14 -2.26
CA VAL A 201 -18.14 -8.57 -3.21
C VAL A 201 -16.77 -8.55 -2.56
N PHE A 202 -16.01 -9.61 -2.81
CA PHE A 202 -14.71 -9.81 -2.20
C PHE A 202 -13.53 -9.23 -2.96
N GLU A 203 -13.64 -9.09 -4.28
CA GLU A 203 -12.56 -8.57 -5.10
C GLU A 203 -12.41 -7.07 -4.88
N SER A 204 -11.21 -6.66 -4.47
CA SER A 204 -10.90 -5.26 -4.12
C SER A 204 -11.26 -4.27 -5.23
N GLY A 205 -10.99 -4.61 -6.49
CA GLY A 205 -11.28 -3.74 -7.63
C GLY A 205 -12.78 -3.53 -7.85
N GLN A 206 -13.59 -4.59 -7.72
CA GLN A 206 -15.05 -4.49 -7.82
C GLN A 206 -15.64 -3.72 -6.63
N ALA A 207 -15.14 -3.99 -5.41
CA ALA A 207 -15.57 -3.30 -4.21
C ALA A 207 -15.26 -1.79 -4.29
N ALA A 208 -14.07 -1.41 -4.77
CA ALA A 208 -13.70 -0.02 -4.99
C ALA A 208 -14.59 0.64 -6.06
N GLU A 209 -14.90 -0.04 -7.16
CA GLU A 209 -15.80 0.46 -8.21
C GLU A 209 -17.21 0.76 -7.66
N ILE A 210 -17.75 -0.18 -6.88
CA ILE A 210 -19.07 -0.06 -6.26
C ILE A 210 -19.03 1.08 -5.23
N LEU A 211 -18.17 1.02 -4.22
CA LEU A 211 -18.16 1.98 -3.09
C LEU A 211 -17.77 3.40 -3.49
N SER A 212 -16.84 3.58 -4.43
CA SER A 212 -16.45 4.92 -4.91
C SER A 212 -17.59 5.66 -5.60
N SER A 213 -18.52 4.92 -6.23
CA SER A 213 -19.67 5.49 -6.93
C SER A 213 -20.89 5.78 -6.04
N LEU A 214 -20.89 5.29 -4.80
CA LEU A 214 -22.06 5.27 -3.92
C LEU A 214 -22.11 6.35 -2.87
N ARG A 215 -20.95 6.72 -2.33
CA ARG A 215 -20.83 7.83 -1.40
C ARG A 215 -20.32 9.00 -2.21
N SER A 216 -21.23 9.83 -2.69
CA SER A 216 -20.90 11.08 -3.39
C SER A 216 -20.08 12.06 -2.53
N THR A 217 -19.92 11.79 -1.22
CA THR A 217 -18.98 12.49 -0.34
C THR A 217 -18.71 11.65 0.94
N PRO A 218 -17.71 10.74 0.99
CA PRO A 218 -17.54 9.83 2.12
C PRO A 218 -17.11 10.49 3.44
N LEU A 219 -16.56 11.72 3.40
CA LEU A 219 -16.14 12.49 4.59
C LEU A 219 -16.85 13.84 4.72
N ARG A 220 -18.12 13.98 4.31
CA ARG A 220 -18.84 15.27 4.26
C ARG A 220 -18.85 15.98 5.64
N ALA A 221 -17.85 16.82 5.89
CA ALA A 221 -18.07 18.06 6.61
C ALA A 221 -18.89 18.91 5.66
N SER A 222 -20.05 19.39 6.08
CA SER A 222 -20.88 20.28 5.28
C SER A 222 -20.00 21.36 4.63
N PRO A 223 -19.92 21.45 3.28
CA PRO A 223 -19.22 22.54 2.62
C PRO A 223 -19.86 23.91 2.89
N ALA A 224 -20.99 23.94 3.61
CA ALA A 224 -21.66 25.16 4.01
C ALA A 224 -21.03 25.72 5.31
N ALA A 225 -20.34 26.85 5.16
CA ALA A 225 -20.03 27.87 6.18
C ALA A 225 -18.62 27.92 6.81
N GLY A 226 -17.60 27.32 6.20
CA GLY A 226 -16.21 27.64 6.52
C GLY A 226 -15.75 28.94 5.83
N THR A 227 -15.17 29.89 6.56
CA THR A 227 -14.49 31.05 5.95
C THR A 227 -13.03 30.77 5.58
N ALA A 228 -12.54 29.56 5.89
CA ALA A 228 -11.18 29.14 5.61
C ALA A 228 -10.90 29.08 4.10
N PRO A 229 -9.66 29.38 3.65
CA PRO A 229 -9.30 29.37 2.23
C PRO A 229 -9.63 28.05 1.51
N TRP A 230 -9.33 26.90 2.13
CA TRP A 230 -9.63 25.57 1.61
C TRP A 230 -11.11 25.40 1.27
N ASP A 231 -11.99 25.71 2.22
CA ASP A 231 -13.43 25.52 2.06
C ASP A 231 -14.03 26.46 1.01
N ARG A 232 -13.48 27.67 0.87
CA ARG A 232 -13.90 28.62 -0.17
C ARG A 232 -13.59 28.12 -1.58
N LEU A 233 -12.37 27.66 -1.81
CA LEU A 233 -11.94 27.21 -3.14
C LEU A 233 -12.65 25.93 -3.56
N PHE A 234 -12.69 24.92 -2.67
CA PHE A 234 -13.42 23.67 -2.95
C PHE A 234 -14.93 23.88 -3.02
N GLY A 235 -15.48 24.76 -2.19
CA GLY A 235 -16.88 25.18 -2.27
C GLY A 235 -17.21 25.82 -3.62
N ARG A 236 -16.29 26.63 -4.18
CA ARG A 236 -16.47 27.21 -5.51
C ARG A 236 -16.44 26.15 -6.62
N VAL A 237 -15.53 25.18 -6.56
CA VAL A 237 -15.50 24.06 -7.51
C VAL A 237 -16.80 23.24 -7.44
N ALA A 238 -17.29 22.94 -6.23
CA ALA A 238 -18.56 22.23 -6.05
C ALA A 238 -19.75 22.99 -6.64
N GLN A 239 -19.82 24.31 -6.45
CA GLN A 239 -20.86 25.15 -7.06
C GLN A 239 -20.81 25.14 -8.59
N LEU A 240 -19.61 25.18 -9.18
CA LEU A 240 -19.45 25.10 -10.64
C LEU A 240 -19.91 23.73 -11.17
N ARG A 241 -19.57 22.65 -10.46
CA ARG A 241 -20.03 21.28 -10.76
C ARG A 241 -21.56 21.17 -10.70
N GLU A 242 -22.18 21.70 -9.64
CA GLU A 242 -23.63 21.72 -9.46
C GLU A 242 -24.36 22.57 -10.51
N ALA A 243 -23.72 23.64 -10.97
CA ALA A 243 -24.21 24.47 -12.08
C ALA A 243 -24.05 23.82 -13.46
N GLY A 244 -23.54 22.59 -13.55
CA GLY A 244 -23.35 21.85 -14.80
C GLY A 244 -22.20 22.38 -15.67
N ARG A 245 -21.26 23.13 -15.09
CA ARG A 245 -20.07 23.60 -15.80
C ARG A 245 -19.11 22.44 -16.02
N ASP A 246 -18.52 22.37 -17.20
CA ASP A 246 -17.47 21.39 -17.48
C ASP A 246 -16.16 21.84 -16.81
N LEU A 247 -15.79 21.16 -15.73
CA LEU A 247 -14.56 21.45 -14.98
C LEU A 247 -13.28 21.09 -15.76
N ARG A 248 -13.41 20.39 -16.89
CA ARG A 248 -12.28 20.08 -17.80
C ARG A 248 -11.99 21.21 -18.78
N ASP A 249 -12.88 22.18 -18.91
CA ASP A 249 -12.69 23.33 -19.79
C ASP A 249 -11.71 24.34 -19.19
N LEU A 250 -10.42 24.05 -19.32
CA LEU A 250 -9.33 24.91 -18.86
C LEU A 250 -9.14 26.18 -19.71
N SER A 251 -9.97 26.39 -20.75
CA SER A 251 -10.01 27.67 -21.45
C SER A 251 -10.67 28.76 -20.59
N ASP A 252 -11.56 28.38 -19.66
CA ASP A 252 -12.12 29.27 -18.66
C ASP A 252 -11.03 29.74 -17.68
N PRO A 253 -10.75 31.06 -17.58
CA PRO A 253 -9.77 31.60 -16.65
C PRO A 253 -10.06 31.26 -15.18
N GLU A 254 -11.32 31.18 -14.77
CA GLU A 254 -11.70 30.84 -13.40
C GLU A 254 -11.37 29.39 -13.07
N ILE A 255 -11.76 28.45 -13.95
CA ILE A 255 -11.51 27.01 -13.75
C ILE A 255 -10.01 26.72 -13.72
N ARG A 256 -9.26 27.34 -14.64
CA ARG A 256 -7.79 27.23 -14.67
C ARG A 256 -7.11 27.81 -13.43
N ALA A 257 -7.55 28.98 -12.96
CA ALA A 257 -7.02 29.57 -11.73
C ALA A 257 -7.30 28.69 -10.51
N LEU A 258 -8.52 28.15 -10.40
CA LEU A 258 -8.90 27.20 -9.35
C LEU A 258 -8.05 25.93 -9.41
N ARG A 259 -7.84 25.35 -10.61
CA ARG A 259 -6.95 24.20 -10.80
C ARG A 259 -5.55 24.49 -10.25
N ASP A 260 -4.93 25.59 -10.66
CA ASP A 260 -3.54 25.90 -10.31
C ASP A 260 -3.34 26.15 -8.82
N GLU A 261 -4.29 26.86 -8.20
CA GLU A 261 -4.24 27.13 -6.77
C GLU A 261 -4.44 25.84 -5.96
N LEU A 262 -5.46 25.05 -6.31
CA LEU A 262 -5.75 23.79 -5.63
C LEU A 262 -4.65 22.74 -5.85
N LEU A 263 -4.04 22.69 -7.03
CA LEU A 263 -2.89 21.82 -7.30
C LEU A 263 -1.75 22.10 -6.32
N ARG A 264 -1.37 23.38 -6.15
CA ARG A 264 -0.31 23.76 -5.20
C ARG A 264 -0.68 23.46 -3.75
N MET A 265 -1.94 23.64 -3.39
CA MET A 265 -2.43 23.35 -2.03
C MET A 265 -2.41 21.85 -1.71
N VAL A 266 -2.79 20.99 -2.66
CA VAL A 266 -2.89 19.54 -2.47
C VAL A 266 -1.55 18.84 -2.70
N PHE A 267 -0.89 19.11 -3.84
CA PHE A 267 0.32 18.38 -4.31
C PHE A 267 1.63 19.01 -3.81
N GLY A 268 1.57 20.26 -3.32
CA GLY A 268 2.73 21.06 -2.92
C GLY A 268 3.30 21.93 -4.03
N GLU A 269 4.46 22.55 -3.80
CA GLU A 269 5.04 23.60 -4.67
C GLU A 269 6.17 23.08 -5.58
N ARG A 270 6.15 21.80 -5.96
CA ARG A 270 7.24 21.16 -6.73
C ARG A 270 7.09 21.44 -8.23
N PRO A 271 7.98 22.24 -8.85
CA PRO A 271 7.74 22.72 -10.22
C PRO A 271 7.66 21.62 -11.27
N ALA A 272 8.53 20.60 -11.22
CA ALA A 272 8.55 19.51 -12.19
C ALA A 272 7.29 18.64 -12.11
N LEU A 273 6.85 18.29 -10.90
CA LEU A 273 5.62 17.53 -10.70
C LEU A 273 4.39 18.36 -11.11
N LEU A 274 4.33 19.64 -10.73
CA LEU A 274 3.23 20.53 -11.08
C LEU A 274 3.13 20.73 -12.59
N GLN A 275 4.25 20.86 -13.30
CA GLN A 275 4.26 21.02 -14.75
C GLN A 275 3.57 19.83 -15.46
N VAL A 276 3.86 18.60 -15.02
CA VAL A 276 3.19 17.42 -15.56
C VAL A 276 1.72 17.39 -15.09
N ALA A 277 1.45 17.66 -13.81
CA ALA A 277 0.10 17.63 -13.26
C ALA A 277 -0.86 18.63 -13.93
N GLU A 278 -0.39 19.83 -14.30
CA GLU A 278 -1.18 20.84 -15.01
C GLU A 278 -1.72 20.36 -16.36
N CYS A 279 -1.09 19.34 -16.98
CA CYS A 279 -1.53 18.75 -18.24
C CYS A 279 -2.62 17.68 -18.08
N TYR A 280 -2.74 17.05 -16.90
CA TYR A 280 -3.58 15.85 -16.71
C TYR A 280 -4.61 15.96 -15.60
N ILE A 281 -4.47 16.93 -14.69
CA ILE A 281 -5.33 17.09 -13.51
C ILE A 281 -6.28 18.27 -13.70
N ASP A 282 -7.56 18.02 -13.47
CA ASP A 282 -8.61 19.04 -13.47
C ASP A 282 -9.14 19.33 -12.03
N PRO A 283 -9.93 20.40 -11.82
CA PRO A 283 -10.52 20.69 -10.51
C PRO A 283 -11.47 19.62 -9.97
N ALA A 284 -12.11 18.82 -10.82
CA ALA A 284 -12.99 17.73 -10.37
C ALA A 284 -12.16 16.62 -9.71
N ASP A 285 -10.99 16.31 -10.27
CA ASP A 285 -10.04 15.36 -9.68
C ASP A 285 -9.60 15.79 -8.28
N LEU A 286 -9.29 17.08 -8.11
CA LEU A 286 -8.87 17.63 -6.82
C LEU A 286 -10.01 17.63 -5.81
N LEU A 287 -11.25 17.86 -6.27
CA LEU A 287 -12.43 17.73 -5.43
C LEU A 287 -12.61 16.29 -4.95
N GLU A 288 -12.43 15.28 -5.81
CA GLU A 288 -12.47 13.87 -5.42
C GLU A 288 -11.41 13.50 -4.36
N VAL A 289 -10.23 14.13 -4.42
CA VAL A 289 -9.19 14.00 -3.38
C VAL A 289 -9.67 14.61 -2.07
N ARG A 290 -10.20 15.84 -2.11
CA ARG A 290 -10.71 16.56 -0.93
C ARG A 290 -11.83 15.82 -0.23
N GLU A 291 -12.71 15.16 -0.98
CA GLU A 291 -13.83 14.36 -0.46
C GLU A 291 -13.37 13.11 0.32
N ARG A 292 -12.11 12.68 0.14
CA ARG A 292 -11.45 11.54 0.83
C ARG A 292 -10.27 11.97 1.70
N MET A 293 -10.18 13.26 2.01
CA MET A 293 -9.11 13.83 2.81
C MET A 293 -9.52 14.08 4.26
N ILE A 294 -8.66 13.66 5.18
CA ILE A 294 -8.73 13.89 6.63
C ILE A 294 -7.71 15.00 6.95
N GLY A 295 -8.18 16.08 7.57
CA GLY A 295 -7.39 17.30 7.75
C GLY A 295 -7.42 18.24 6.53
N SER A 296 -6.47 19.18 6.49
CA SER A 296 -6.40 20.33 5.58
C SER A 296 -4.97 20.66 5.08
N GLY A 297 -4.05 19.71 5.18
CA GLY A 297 -2.67 19.81 4.71
C GLY A 297 -2.42 19.27 3.29
N ARG A 298 -1.16 19.02 2.96
CA ARG A 298 -0.78 18.40 1.68
C ARG A 298 -0.91 16.89 1.77
N ILE A 299 -1.08 16.20 0.63
CA ILE A 299 -1.20 14.72 0.57
C ILE A 299 0.15 14.00 0.42
N GLY A 300 1.23 14.74 0.20
CA GLY A 300 2.58 14.21 0.04
C GLY A 300 2.90 13.60 -1.33
N GLY A 301 4.16 13.19 -1.49
CA GLY A 301 4.77 12.69 -2.72
C GLY A 301 4.11 11.46 -3.29
N LYS A 302 4.00 10.40 -2.49
CA LYS A 302 3.50 9.09 -2.92
C LYS A 302 2.06 9.15 -3.41
N ALA A 303 1.20 9.84 -2.66
CA ALA A 303 -0.18 10.05 -3.05
C ALA A 303 -0.28 10.90 -4.34
N ALA A 304 0.46 12.00 -4.44
CA ALA A 304 0.47 12.87 -5.61
C ALA A 304 0.98 12.14 -6.87
N GLY A 305 2.09 11.40 -6.77
CA GLY A 305 2.66 10.60 -7.86
C GLY A 305 1.72 9.48 -8.32
N MET A 306 1.08 8.78 -7.37
CA MET A 306 0.05 7.77 -7.69
C MET A 306 -1.14 8.40 -8.43
N ILE A 307 -1.71 9.50 -7.94
CA ILE A 307 -2.87 10.15 -8.57
C ILE A 307 -2.50 10.62 -9.98
N LEU A 308 -1.36 11.32 -10.12
CA LEU A 308 -0.91 11.82 -11.42
C LEU A 308 -0.72 10.69 -12.43
N ALA A 309 0.01 9.65 -12.07
CA ALA A 309 0.27 8.51 -12.94
C ALA A 309 -1.03 7.81 -13.38
N ARG A 310 -2.00 7.69 -12.48
CA ARG A 310 -3.32 7.12 -12.82
C ARG A 310 -4.11 8.00 -13.77
N LYS A 311 -4.02 9.33 -13.64
CA LYS A 311 -4.68 10.29 -14.55
C LYS A 311 -4.01 10.34 -15.92
N ILE A 312 -2.68 10.26 -15.97
CA ILE A 312 -1.92 10.04 -17.20
C ILE A 312 -2.42 8.79 -17.93
N LEU A 313 -2.48 7.64 -17.24
CA LEU A 313 -2.96 6.40 -17.85
C LEU A 313 -4.44 6.47 -18.27
N SER A 314 -5.31 7.06 -17.44
CA SER A 314 -6.73 7.18 -17.75
C SER A 314 -7.03 8.10 -18.94
N SER A 315 -6.11 9.00 -19.30
CA SER A 315 -6.22 9.82 -20.52
C SER A 315 -6.08 9.01 -21.82
N ARG A 316 -5.57 7.77 -21.72
CA ARG A 316 -5.39 6.85 -22.83
C ARG A 316 -6.48 5.77 -22.81
N PRO A 317 -7.34 5.67 -23.84
CA PRO A 317 -8.46 4.73 -23.85
C PRO A 317 -8.05 3.27 -23.60
N GLU A 318 -6.94 2.83 -24.19
CA GLU A 318 -6.42 1.47 -24.05
C GLU A 318 -5.96 1.14 -22.64
N MET A 319 -5.51 2.13 -21.86
CA MET A 319 -5.09 1.95 -20.47
C MET A 319 -6.25 2.14 -19.49
N ALA A 320 -7.21 3.02 -19.80
CA ALA A 320 -8.39 3.24 -18.97
C ALA A 320 -9.23 1.97 -18.76
N GLU A 321 -9.33 1.09 -19.78
CA GLU A 321 -10.04 -0.20 -19.67
C GLU A 321 -9.32 -1.22 -18.78
N VAL A 322 -8.00 -1.07 -18.62
CA VAL A 322 -7.14 -2.02 -17.92
C VAL A 322 -6.94 -1.63 -16.45
N LEU A 323 -6.99 -0.34 -16.14
CA LEU A 323 -6.78 0.16 -14.80
C LEU A 323 -7.93 -0.28 -13.86
N GLU A 324 -7.59 -0.85 -12.71
CA GLU A 324 -8.55 -1.03 -11.62
C GLU A 324 -8.84 0.32 -10.97
N PRO A 325 -10.08 0.65 -10.59
CA PRO A 325 -10.37 1.86 -9.84
C PRO A 325 -9.71 1.84 -8.45
N HIS A 326 -9.54 3.01 -7.85
CA HIS A 326 -9.06 3.16 -6.48
C HIS A 326 -10.00 4.04 -5.66
N ASP A 327 -9.98 3.83 -4.36
CA ASP A 327 -10.79 4.55 -3.38
C ASP A 327 -9.96 5.04 -2.19
N SER A 328 -8.70 5.42 -2.47
CA SER A 328 -7.72 5.82 -1.46
C SER A 328 -8.15 7.05 -0.65
N PHE A 329 -7.77 7.06 0.63
CA PHE A 329 -7.93 8.18 1.53
C PHE A 329 -6.57 8.80 1.86
N TYR A 330 -6.61 10.09 2.22
CA TYR A 330 -5.41 10.89 2.45
C TYR A 330 -5.50 11.56 3.82
N ILE A 331 -4.52 11.31 4.69
CA ILE A 331 -4.37 12.07 5.93
C ILE A 331 -3.39 13.20 5.65
N GLY A 332 -3.88 14.43 5.75
CA GLY A 332 -3.11 15.63 5.49
C GLY A 332 -1.91 15.77 6.43
N SER A 333 -0.88 16.41 5.90
CA SER A 333 0.37 16.68 6.62
C SER A 333 0.20 17.57 7.87
N ASP A 334 -0.91 18.32 7.96
CA ASP A 334 -1.28 19.13 9.11
C ASP A 334 -1.61 18.29 10.35
N ILE A 335 -2.24 17.12 10.16
CA ILE A 335 -2.56 16.18 11.25
C ILE A 335 -1.28 15.66 11.91
N PHE A 336 -0.23 15.40 11.13
CA PHE A 336 1.07 15.01 11.68
C PHE A 336 1.66 16.10 12.56
N PHE A 337 1.62 17.35 12.10
CA PHE A 337 2.18 18.47 12.87
C PHE A 337 1.41 18.69 14.17
N SER A 338 0.07 18.73 14.11
CA SER A 338 -0.78 18.83 15.30
C SER A 338 -0.53 17.68 16.26
N PHE A 339 -0.42 16.44 15.76
CA PHE A 339 -0.08 15.28 16.58
C PHE A 339 1.25 15.44 17.30
N LEU A 340 2.29 15.96 16.65
CA LEU A 340 3.58 16.20 17.31
C LEU A 340 3.50 17.26 18.42
N VAL A 341 2.72 18.31 18.21
CA VAL A 341 2.55 19.42 19.18
C VAL A 341 1.72 18.96 20.37
N ASP A 342 0.56 18.36 20.12
CA ASP A 342 -0.41 17.95 21.14
C ASP A 342 0.13 16.83 22.06
N ASN A 343 1.18 16.12 21.62
CA ASN A 343 1.80 15.02 22.36
C ASN A 343 3.23 15.33 22.87
N ASP A 344 3.65 16.60 22.86
CA ASP A 344 4.98 17.04 23.31
C ASP A 344 6.16 16.33 22.61
N LEU A 345 5.96 15.94 21.34
CA LEU A 345 6.95 15.23 20.52
C LEU A 345 7.78 16.19 19.66
N PHE A 346 7.29 17.41 19.43
CA PHE A 346 7.98 18.40 18.60
C PHE A 346 9.40 18.72 19.11
N SER A 347 9.56 18.87 20.43
CA SER A 347 10.87 19.13 21.04
C SER A 347 11.86 17.96 20.86
N LEU A 348 11.37 16.71 20.86
CA LEU A 348 12.17 15.53 20.63
C LEU A 348 12.64 15.44 19.19
N ARG A 349 11.73 15.70 18.23
CA ARG A 349 12.06 15.78 16.80
C ARG A 349 13.22 16.75 16.54
N LEU A 350 13.19 17.92 17.16
CA LEU A 350 14.24 18.94 17.01
C LEU A 350 15.60 18.48 17.56
N ARG A 351 15.60 17.79 18.71
CA ARG A 351 16.84 17.25 19.30
C ARG A 351 17.44 16.16 18.42
N GLN A 352 16.61 15.22 17.97
CA GLN A 352 17.07 14.07 17.20
C GLN A 352 17.54 14.47 15.79
N SER A 353 16.91 15.47 15.17
CA SER A 353 17.38 16.03 13.89
C SER A 353 18.76 16.70 13.99
N ARG A 354 19.20 17.11 15.19
CA ARG A 354 20.52 17.73 15.42
C ARG A 354 21.63 16.73 15.73
N ASP A 355 21.29 15.58 16.28
CA ASP A 355 22.25 14.54 16.68
C ASP A 355 21.87 13.20 16.04
N VAL A 356 22.04 13.13 14.72
CA VAL A 356 21.73 11.93 13.92
C VAL A 356 22.58 10.73 14.37
N HIS A 357 23.76 10.97 14.96
CA HIS A 357 24.65 9.91 15.40
C HIS A 357 24.11 9.12 16.60
N THR A 358 23.29 9.74 17.47
CA THR A 358 22.60 9.05 18.58
C THR A 358 21.18 8.61 18.22
N ALA A 359 20.71 8.87 16.99
CA ALA A 359 19.35 8.55 16.56
C ALA A 359 19.04 7.05 16.68
N ALA A 360 19.97 6.17 16.30
CA ALA A 360 19.79 4.72 16.40
C ALA A 360 19.56 4.22 17.84
N GLU A 361 20.23 4.83 18.81
CA GLU A 361 20.12 4.46 20.24
C GLU A 361 18.85 5.04 20.88
N THR A 362 18.43 6.24 20.44
CA THR A 362 17.29 6.96 21.01
C THR A 362 15.95 6.62 20.36
N PHE A 363 15.96 6.11 19.12
CA PHE A 363 14.75 5.82 18.34
C PHE A 363 13.76 4.85 19.00
N PRO A 364 14.17 3.75 19.66
CA PRO A 364 13.21 2.85 20.32
C PRO A 364 12.34 3.54 21.38
N ALA A 365 12.95 4.35 22.25
CA ALA A 365 12.23 5.11 23.28
C ALA A 365 11.33 6.20 22.67
N LEU A 366 11.76 6.80 21.56
CA LEU A 366 10.93 7.75 20.81
C LEU A 366 9.69 7.06 20.25
N ARG A 367 9.86 5.89 19.62
CA ARG A 367 8.77 5.12 19.02
C ARG A 367 7.69 4.79 20.05
N GLU A 368 8.07 4.41 21.27
CA GLU A 368 7.12 4.17 22.37
C GLU A 368 6.30 5.43 22.70
N ARG A 369 6.92 6.62 22.70
CA ARG A 369 6.20 7.88 22.92
C ARG A 369 5.22 8.21 21.79
N PHE A 370 5.56 7.92 20.54
CA PHE A 370 4.62 8.06 19.41
C PHE A 370 3.42 7.12 19.58
N LEU A 371 3.65 5.86 19.95
CA LEU A 371 2.59 4.87 20.17
C LEU A 371 1.64 5.28 21.31
N ALA A 372 2.17 5.89 22.37
CA ALA A 372 1.40 6.41 23.50
C ALA A 372 0.59 7.69 23.18
N GLY A 373 0.88 8.36 22.06
CA GLY A 373 0.22 9.60 21.68
C GLY A 373 -1.28 9.44 21.41
N ARG A 374 -2.03 10.54 21.46
CA ARG A 374 -3.48 10.57 21.23
C ARG A 374 -3.82 11.49 20.08
N PHE A 375 -4.88 11.13 19.35
CA PHE A 375 -5.48 11.97 18.32
C PHE A 375 -6.64 12.79 18.88
N PRO A 376 -6.86 14.01 18.36
CA PRO A 376 -8.05 14.80 18.67
C PRO A 376 -9.36 14.07 18.32
N PRO A 377 -10.46 14.26 19.08
CA PRO A 377 -11.73 13.54 18.85
C PRO A 377 -12.29 13.68 17.42
N ASP A 378 -12.17 14.85 16.81
CA ASP A 378 -12.64 15.12 15.45
C ASP A 378 -11.88 14.31 14.39
N VAL A 379 -10.57 14.11 14.58
CA VAL A 379 -9.73 13.26 13.73
C VAL A 379 -10.10 11.79 13.92
N VAL A 380 -10.33 11.36 15.16
CA VAL A 380 -10.79 9.99 15.47
C VAL A 380 -12.14 9.70 14.82
N ASP A 381 -13.07 10.65 14.84
CA ASP A 381 -14.35 10.53 14.15
C ASP A 381 -14.19 10.41 12.63
N GLN A 382 -13.26 11.17 12.04
CA GLN A 382 -12.93 11.06 10.61
C GLN A 382 -12.31 9.69 10.26
N PHE A 383 -11.42 9.15 11.10
CA PHE A 383 -10.88 7.80 10.95
C PHE A 383 -11.97 6.73 11.02
N SER A 384 -12.90 6.87 11.98
CA SER A 384 -14.04 5.96 12.12
C SER A 384 -14.91 5.94 10.86
N ARG A 385 -15.26 7.12 10.30
CA ARG A 385 -16.03 7.22 9.04
C ARG A 385 -15.31 6.61 7.84
N MET A 386 -13.99 6.76 7.76
CA MET A 386 -13.19 6.12 6.72
C MET A 386 -13.20 4.59 6.86
N LEU A 387 -13.07 4.06 8.08
CA LEU A 387 -13.15 2.61 8.32
C LEU A 387 -14.54 2.03 8.04
N ASP A 388 -15.59 2.80 8.27
CA ASP A 388 -16.95 2.46 7.87
C ASP A 388 -17.08 2.36 6.34
N TYR A 389 -16.46 3.31 5.63
CA TYR A 389 -16.40 3.27 4.17
C TYR A 389 -15.71 2.00 3.64
N PHE A 390 -14.55 1.66 4.21
CA PHE A 390 -13.83 0.45 3.80
C PHE A 390 -14.53 -0.85 4.21
N GLY A 391 -15.41 -0.80 5.23
CA GLY A 391 -16.01 -1.99 5.81
C GLY A 391 -14.92 -2.92 6.34
N GLN A 392 -15.06 -4.23 6.15
CA GLN A 392 -14.05 -5.23 6.54
C GLN A 392 -12.95 -5.47 5.50
N ALA A 393 -12.85 -4.63 4.48
CA ALA A 393 -11.80 -4.83 3.50
C ALA A 393 -10.42 -4.52 4.09
N PRO A 394 -9.40 -5.34 3.83
CA PRO A 394 -8.05 -5.03 4.28
C PRO A 394 -7.55 -3.70 3.70
N ILE A 395 -6.82 -2.95 4.52
CA ILE A 395 -6.24 -1.65 4.17
C ILE A 395 -4.74 -1.62 4.46
N ILE A 396 -4.02 -0.72 3.79
CA ILE A 396 -2.61 -0.44 4.06
C ILE A 396 -2.44 1.05 4.33
N VAL A 397 -1.67 1.35 5.39
CA VAL A 397 -1.31 2.71 5.80
C VAL A 397 0.11 2.97 5.31
N ARG A 398 0.28 3.83 4.31
CA ARG A 398 1.57 4.12 3.67
C ARG A 398 2.01 5.54 4.00
N SER A 399 3.29 5.73 4.29
CA SER A 399 3.91 7.06 4.34
C SER A 399 3.76 7.77 3.00
N SER A 400 3.53 9.07 3.04
CA SER A 400 3.54 9.95 1.86
C SER A 400 4.21 11.25 2.29
N SER A 401 5.53 11.23 2.43
CA SER A 401 6.28 12.43 2.85
C SER A 401 6.19 13.52 1.78
N LEU A 402 6.27 14.79 2.17
CA LEU A 402 6.38 15.90 1.21
C LEU A 402 7.72 15.90 0.45
N LEU A 403 8.77 15.31 1.03
CA LEU A 403 10.09 15.17 0.40
C LEU A 403 10.18 13.91 -0.48
N GLU A 404 9.20 13.00 -0.37
CA GLU A 404 9.15 11.74 -1.13
C GLU A 404 8.69 11.97 -2.58
N ASP A 405 9.16 11.10 -3.48
CA ASP A 405 8.84 11.07 -4.91
C ASP A 405 9.03 12.43 -5.61
N ASP A 406 10.07 13.17 -5.20
CA ASP A 406 10.55 14.36 -5.90
C ASP A 406 11.52 13.97 -7.02
N PHE A 407 11.66 14.82 -8.03
CA PHE A 407 12.61 14.58 -9.11
C PHE A 407 14.03 14.61 -8.54
N GLY A 408 14.73 13.48 -8.58
CA GLY A 408 16.11 13.35 -8.09
C GLY A 408 16.28 13.02 -6.60
N ASN A 409 15.20 12.90 -5.82
CA ASN A 409 15.23 12.41 -4.44
C ASN A 409 14.21 11.28 -4.28
N ALA A 410 14.62 10.03 -4.03
CA ALA A 410 13.69 9.01 -3.57
C ALA A 410 13.93 8.63 -2.10
N PHE A 411 12.89 8.83 -1.31
CA PHE A 411 12.78 8.26 0.03
C PHE A 411 12.39 6.78 -0.02
N ALA A 412 12.98 6.03 -0.95
CA ALA A 412 12.66 4.64 -1.24
C ALA A 412 12.89 3.74 -0.01
N GLY A 413 11.83 3.12 0.52
CA GLY A 413 11.96 2.13 1.61
C GLY A 413 12.42 2.68 2.97
N LYS A 414 12.57 4.01 3.12
CA LYS A 414 13.04 4.65 4.37
C LYS A 414 11.93 4.86 5.40
N TYR A 415 10.68 4.82 4.95
CA TYR A 415 9.48 5.00 5.75
C TYR A 415 8.64 3.73 5.78
N GLU A 416 7.94 3.50 6.90
CA GLU A 416 7.17 2.28 7.11
C GLU A 416 5.82 2.32 6.36
N SER A 417 5.36 1.14 5.93
CA SER A 417 3.99 0.90 5.47
C SER A 417 3.41 -0.26 6.27
N VAL A 418 2.21 -0.08 6.82
CA VAL A 418 1.61 -1.03 7.77
C VAL A 418 0.32 -1.60 7.20
N PHE A 419 0.27 -2.92 7.02
CA PHE A 419 -0.96 -3.62 6.64
C PHE A 419 -1.90 -3.77 7.83
N CYS A 420 -3.17 -3.47 7.63
CA CYS A 420 -4.25 -3.72 8.57
C CYS A 420 -5.25 -4.67 7.88
N PRO A 421 -5.33 -5.96 8.28
CA PRO A 421 -6.32 -6.88 7.72
C PRO A 421 -7.76 -6.44 8.00
N ASN A 422 -7.96 -5.54 8.97
CA ASN A 422 -9.17 -4.76 9.20
C ASN A 422 -10.41 -5.63 9.54
N GLN A 423 -10.17 -6.68 10.32
CA GLN A 423 -11.20 -7.60 10.82
C GLN A 423 -11.61 -7.27 12.26
N GLY A 424 -12.73 -7.82 12.72
CA GLY A 424 -13.32 -7.53 14.03
C GLY A 424 -14.35 -6.38 14.04
N HIS A 425 -14.68 -5.91 15.25
CA HIS A 425 -15.62 -4.79 15.44
C HIS A 425 -14.94 -3.44 15.20
N LEU A 426 -15.73 -2.41 14.91
CA LEU A 426 -15.23 -1.07 14.57
C LEU A 426 -14.27 -0.48 15.63
N PRO A 427 -14.51 -0.58 16.95
CA PRO A 427 -13.58 -0.05 17.95
C PRO A 427 -12.18 -0.67 17.89
N ASP A 428 -12.09 -2.00 17.75
CA ASP A 428 -10.81 -2.72 17.67
C ASP A 428 -10.05 -2.35 16.38
N ARG A 429 -10.80 -2.27 15.27
CA ARG A 429 -10.28 -1.86 13.96
C ARG A 429 -9.75 -0.42 14.00
N LEU A 430 -10.46 0.48 14.67
CA LEU A 430 -10.07 1.89 14.85
C LEU A 430 -8.80 2.02 15.69
N GLU A 431 -8.68 1.26 16.78
CA GLU A 431 -7.46 1.23 17.59
C GLU A 431 -6.25 0.71 16.79
N ALA A 432 -6.41 -0.42 16.09
CA ALA A 432 -5.37 -0.98 15.24
C ALA A 432 -4.92 0.00 14.14
N PHE A 433 -5.89 0.68 13.50
CA PHE A 433 -5.61 1.69 12.49
C PHE A 433 -4.85 2.90 13.07
N MET A 434 -5.27 3.45 14.22
CA MET A 434 -4.56 4.55 14.87
C MET A 434 -3.13 4.15 15.23
N ASN A 435 -2.91 2.91 15.69
CA ASN A 435 -1.57 2.39 15.97
C ASN A 435 -0.72 2.26 14.71
N ALA A 436 -1.30 1.87 13.57
CA ALA A 436 -0.62 1.86 12.28
C ALA A 436 -0.19 3.28 11.85
N VAL A 437 -1.08 4.28 11.96
CA VAL A 437 -0.78 5.69 11.69
C VAL A 437 0.39 6.20 12.55
N LYS A 438 0.39 5.90 13.85
CA LYS A 438 1.47 6.28 14.78
C LYS A 438 2.81 5.65 14.44
N GLN A 439 2.83 4.39 13.98
CA GLN A 439 4.05 3.72 13.53
C GLN A 439 4.63 4.41 12.29
N VAL A 440 3.80 4.72 11.31
CA VAL A 440 4.21 5.47 10.12
C VAL A 440 4.78 6.85 10.50
N TYR A 441 4.12 7.57 11.41
CA TYR A 441 4.64 8.85 11.92
C TYR A 441 5.98 8.72 12.66
N ALA A 442 6.16 7.66 13.46
CA ALA A 442 7.44 7.40 14.11
C ALA A 442 8.56 7.15 13.10
N SER A 443 8.27 6.45 11.98
CA SER A 443 9.26 6.13 10.95
C SER A 443 9.89 7.38 10.29
N ALA A 444 9.25 8.54 10.36
CA ALA A 444 9.80 9.81 9.88
C ALA A 444 11.10 10.24 10.60
N LEU A 445 11.34 9.68 11.79
CA LEU A 445 12.51 9.93 12.63
C LEU A 445 13.42 8.70 12.75
N SER A 446 13.28 7.75 11.82
CA SER A 446 14.16 6.59 11.76
C SER A 446 15.61 7.02 11.46
N PRO A 447 16.61 6.24 11.89
CA PRO A 447 18.01 6.56 11.61
C PRO A 447 18.32 6.70 10.11
N ASP A 448 17.73 5.85 9.26
CA ASP A 448 17.92 5.91 7.81
C ASP A 448 17.28 7.17 7.21
N ALA A 449 16.08 7.54 7.64
CA ALA A 449 15.42 8.77 7.19
C ALA A 449 16.21 10.03 7.60
N LEU A 450 16.73 10.07 8.83
CA LEU A 450 17.54 11.18 9.33
C LEU A 450 18.90 11.27 8.64
N ALA A 451 19.58 10.14 8.42
CA ALA A 451 20.86 10.09 7.73
C ALA A 451 20.75 10.57 6.28
N TYR A 452 19.70 10.15 5.57
CA TYR A 452 19.41 10.63 4.22
C TYR A 452 19.15 12.13 4.21
N ARG A 453 18.28 12.63 5.09
CA ARG A 453 17.99 14.07 5.17
C ARG A 453 19.24 14.89 5.44
N LEU A 454 20.11 14.44 6.35
CA LEU A 454 21.36 15.14 6.64
C LEU A 454 22.26 15.20 5.39
N LYS A 455 22.45 14.08 4.70
CA LYS A 455 23.34 14.01 3.53
C LYS A 455 22.87 14.89 2.37
N HIS A 456 21.57 14.95 2.13
CA HIS A 456 20.99 15.76 1.06
C HIS A 456 20.72 17.23 1.45
N ASN A 457 21.25 17.71 2.58
CA ASN A 457 21.00 19.06 3.12
C ASN A 457 19.51 19.37 3.36
N LEU A 458 18.73 18.33 3.68
CA LEU A 458 17.30 18.40 4.01
C LEU A 458 17.04 18.34 5.53
N ALA A 459 18.09 18.53 6.34
CA ALA A 459 17.98 18.52 7.81
C ALA A 459 17.08 19.66 8.31
N ASP A 460 17.24 20.85 7.72
CA ASP A 460 16.46 22.06 8.03
C ASP A 460 15.17 22.17 7.19
N SER A 461 14.96 21.25 6.24
CA SER A 461 13.73 21.20 5.44
C SER A 461 12.53 20.80 6.30
N ASP A 462 11.38 21.38 5.96
CA ASP A 462 10.12 21.08 6.63
C ASP A 462 9.58 19.70 6.22
N GLU A 463 10.12 18.65 6.86
CA GLU A 463 9.62 17.28 6.72
C GLU A 463 8.24 17.17 7.36
N GLN A 464 7.19 17.24 6.54
CA GLN A 464 5.83 16.93 6.97
C GLN A 464 5.41 15.58 6.39
N MET A 465 4.92 14.70 7.25
CA MET A 465 4.49 13.36 6.87
C MET A 465 2.98 13.33 6.62
N ALA A 466 2.56 13.25 5.36
CA ALA A 466 1.20 12.85 5.04
C ALA A 466 1.10 11.33 5.01
N ILE A 467 -0.11 10.79 4.99
CA ILE A 467 -0.35 9.34 4.91
C ILE A 467 -1.35 9.04 3.80
N LEU A 468 -0.99 8.03 3.00
CA LEU A 468 -1.85 7.42 1.99
C LEU A 468 -2.46 6.13 2.56
N VAL A 469 -3.79 6.08 2.68
CA VAL A 469 -4.52 4.89 3.09
C VAL A 469 -5.17 4.27 1.86
N GLN A 470 -4.81 3.02 1.54
CA GLN A 470 -5.33 2.30 0.37
C GLN A 470 -6.03 1.02 0.80
N ARG A 471 -7.06 0.63 0.04
CA ARG A 471 -7.56 -0.74 0.06
C ARG A 471 -6.47 -1.67 -0.48
N VAL A 472 -6.21 -2.76 0.23
CA VAL A 472 -5.26 -3.78 -0.25
C VAL A 472 -5.89 -4.47 -1.44
N ALA A 473 -5.16 -4.51 -2.56
CA ALA A 473 -5.63 -5.20 -3.74
C ALA A 473 -5.55 -6.72 -3.55
N GLY A 474 -6.62 -7.43 -3.89
CA GLY A 474 -6.66 -8.88 -3.81
C GLY A 474 -8.05 -9.45 -3.64
N ARG A 475 -8.07 -10.73 -3.28
CA ARG A 475 -9.28 -11.52 -3.05
C ARG A 475 -9.00 -12.65 -2.03
N PRO A 476 -10.03 -13.25 -1.43
CA PRO A 476 -9.88 -14.38 -0.53
C PRO A 476 -9.51 -15.67 -1.28
N VAL A 477 -8.62 -16.43 -0.67
CA VAL A 477 -8.22 -17.80 -1.04
C VAL A 477 -8.24 -18.62 0.26
N GLY A 478 -9.39 -19.23 0.54
CA GLY A 478 -9.65 -19.82 1.86
C GLY A 478 -9.60 -18.74 2.95
N ARG A 479 -8.70 -18.89 3.93
CA ARG A 479 -8.51 -17.91 5.02
C ARG A 479 -7.58 -16.76 4.68
N LEU A 480 -6.88 -16.82 3.54
CA LEU A 480 -5.88 -15.84 3.15
C LEU A 480 -6.47 -14.82 2.20
N PHE A 481 -6.04 -13.57 2.26
CA PHE A 481 -6.37 -12.52 1.31
C PHE A 481 -5.09 -12.01 0.66
N LEU A 482 -5.04 -12.09 -0.67
CA LEU A 482 -3.87 -11.75 -1.46
C LEU A 482 -4.22 -11.44 -2.93
N PRO A 483 -3.42 -10.64 -3.65
CA PRO A 483 -3.56 -10.46 -5.09
C PRO A 483 -3.04 -11.67 -5.87
N LEU A 484 -3.35 -11.72 -7.17
CA LEU A 484 -2.83 -12.76 -8.07
C LEU A 484 -1.30 -12.68 -8.14
N VAL A 485 -0.81 -11.51 -8.53
CA VAL A 485 0.60 -11.14 -8.45
C VAL A 485 0.72 -9.66 -8.07
N ALA A 486 1.82 -9.33 -7.41
CA ALA A 486 2.26 -7.97 -7.15
C ALA A 486 3.67 -7.79 -7.67
N GLY A 487 4.08 -6.55 -7.97
CA GLY A 487 5.40 -6.33 -8.50
C GLY A 487 5.85 -4.88 -8.53
N VAL A 488 7.13 -4.74 -8.85
CA VAL A 488 7.77 -3.47 -9.19
C VAL A 488 8.09 -3.48 -10.68
N GLY A 489 7.78 -2.39 -11.38
CA GLY A 489 8.10 -2.21 -12.78
C GLY A 489 9.00 -1.00 -12.98
N PHE A 490 10.09 -1.17 -13.71
CA PHE A 490 11.02 -0.12 -14.11
C PHE A 490 10.89 0.11 -15.62
N SER A 491 10.64 1.34 -16.05
CA SER A 491 10.53 1.66 -17.48
C SER A 491 11.87 1.54 -18.21
N HIS A 492 12.98 1.61 -17.46
CA HIS A 492 14.32 1.32 -17.94
C HIS A 492 14.96 0.24 -17.06
N SER A 493 15.55 -0.78 -17.66
CA SER A 493 16.20 -1.86 -16.90
C SER A 493 17.49 -1.36 -16.26
N PRO A 494 17.65 -1.46 -14.93
CA PRO A 494 18.91 -1.08 -14.26
C PRO A 494 20.05 -2.08 -14.53
N TYR A 495 19.73 -3.24 -15.13
CA TYR A 495 20.68 -4.31 -15.37
C TYR A 495 20.37 -5.09 -16.64
N VAL A 496 21.42 -5.50 -17.36
CA VAL A 496 21.34 -6.34 -18.55
C VAL A 496 22.42 -7.42 -18.43
N TRP A 497 22.04 -8.70 -18.53
CA TRP A 497 22.96 -9.83 -18.38
C TRP A 497 23.27 -10.60 -19.67
N SER A 498 22.48 -10.35 -20.72
CA SER A 498 22.59 -10.93 -22.05
C SER A 498 22.57 -9.81 -23.09
N ASP A 499 23.31 -9.96 -24.18
CA ASP A 499 23.37 -8.96 -25.26
C ASP A 499 22.08 -8.90 -26.09
N GLU A 500 21.18 -9.87 -25.92
CA GLU A 500 19.84 -9.88 -26.52
C GLU A 500 18.88 -8.91 -25.83
N LEU A 501 19.17 -8.50 -24.59
CA LEU A 501 18.25 -7.69 -23.81
C LEU A 501 18.41 -6.20 -24.09
N ASP A 502 17.29 -5.56 -24.40
CA ASP A 502 17.19 -4.10 -24.51
C ASP A 502 16.76 -3.49 -23.17
N ALA A 503 17.62 -2.65 -22.58
CA ALA A 503 17.37 -1.96 -21.33
C ALA A 503 16.23 -0.93 -21.43
N SER A 504 16.05 -0.31 -22.60
CA SER A 504 15.07 0.75 -22.82
C SER A 504 13.62 0.28 -22.79
N GLN A 505 13.39 -1.04 -22.89
CA GLN A 505 12.07 -1.66 -22.83
C GLN A 505 11.58 -1.90 -21.39
N GLY A 506 12.47 -1.79 -20.40
CA GLY A 506 12.14 -1.96 -18.99
C GLY A 506 12.21 -3.39 -18.46
N MET A 507 11.99 -3.50 -17.14
CA MET A 507 12.11 -4.74 -16.36
C MET A 507 11.03 -4.78 -15.28
N LEU A 508 10.52 -5.97 -14.97
CA LEU A 508 9.61 -6.23 -13.87
C LEU A 508 10.24 -7.17 -12.85
N ARG A 509 9.88 -7.00 -11.58
CA ARG A 509 10.10 -7.95 -10.48
C ARG A 509 8.75 -8.35 -9.91
N VAL A 510 8.36 -9.61 -10.04
CA VAL A 510 7.00 -10.06 -9.78
C VAL A 510 6.98 -11.18 -8.75
N VAL A 511 6.05 -11.11 -7.79
CA VAL A 511 5.79 -12.13 -6.78
C VAL A 511 4.33 -12.54 -6.79
N VAL A 512 4.06 -13.76 -6.33
CA VAL A 512 2.70 -14.21 -5.96
C VAL A 512 2.39 -13.67 -4.58
N GLY A 513 1.19 -13.12 -4.41
CA GLY A 513 0.73 -12.48 -3.17
C GLY A 513 1.19 -11.04 -3.00
N LEU A 514 1.28 -10.57 -1.75
CA LEU A 514 1.56 -9.16 -1.44
C LEU A 514 2.95 -8.73 -1.94
N GLY A 515 3.07 -7.47 -2.37
CA GLY A 515 4.27 -6.93 -3.02
C GLY A 515 5.49 -6.71 -2.11
N THR A 516 5.39 -7.00 -0.81
CA THR A 516 6.48 -6.81 0.18
C THR A 516 7.77 -7.50 -0.25
N ARG A 517 7.65 -8.68 -0.85
CA ARG A 517 8.79 -9.47 -1.37
C ARG A 517 9.24 -9.10 -2.77
N ALA A 518 8.47 -8.31 -3.52
CA ALA A 518 8.87 -7.87 -4.86
C ALA A 518 10.06 -6.92 -4.79
N VAL A 519 10.06 -6.05 -3.77
CA VAL A 519 11.06 -5.01 -3.57
C VAL A 519 12.26 -5.52 -2.79
N ASP A 520 12.01 -6.05 -1.59
CA ASP A 520 13.04 -6.54 -0.69
C ASP A 520 13.04 -8.05 -0.59
N ARG A 521 14.25 -8.62 -0.61
CA ARG A 521 14.45 -10.05 -0.58
C ARG A 521 14.56 -10.51 0.85
N VAL A 522 13.64 -11.37 1.28
CA VAL A 522 13.62 -11.92 2.64
C VAL A 522 14.04 -13.39 2.61
N GLY A 523 15.20 -13.69 3.20
CA GLY A 523 15.71 -15.06 3.31
C GLY A 523 16.21 -15.64 1.99
N GLY A 524 15.89 -16.91 1.73
CA GLY A 524 16.23 -17.64 0.50
C GLY A 524 15.19 -17.49 -0.63
N ASP A 525 14.33 -16.47 -0.56
CA ASP A 525 13.19 -16.29 -1.46
C ASP A 525 13.52 -15.36 -2.62
N TYR A 526 12.91 -15.54 -3.80
CA TYR A 526 13.28 -14.81 -5.02
C TYR A 526 12.06 -14.31 -5.81
N PRO A 527 11.95 -13.00 -6.09
CA PRO A 527 10.95 -12.51 -7.03
C PRO A 527 11.32 -12.96 -8.45
N ARG A 528 10.30 -13.18 -9.28
CA ARG A 528 10.52 -13.48 -10.68
C ARG A 528 10.84 -12.20 -11.45
N THR A 529 12.11 -12.06 -11.86
CA THR A 529 12.55 -11.01 -12.79
C THR A 529 12.12 -11.32 -14.22
N ILE A 530 11.52 -10.33 -14.89
CA ILE A 530 11.02 -10.41 -16.26
C ILE A 530 11.54 -9.19 -17.02
N PHE A 531 12.30 -9.42 -18.09
CA PHE A 531 12.77 -8.36 -18.98
C PHE A 531 11.74 -8.15 -20.08
N LEU A 532 11.19 -6.95 -20.22
CA LEU A 532 10.05 -6.70 -21.11
C LEU A 532 10.40 -6.80 -22.61
N SER A 533 11.69 -6.69 -22.95
CA SER A 533 12.21 -6.98 -24.29
C SER A 533 12.11 -8.47 -24.64
N HIS A 534 12.43 -9.35 -23.70
CA HIS A 534 12.39 -10.81 -23.87
C HIS A 534 11.78 -11.51 -22.63
N PRO A 535 10.45 -11.49 -22.45
CA PRO A 535 9.84 -11.85 -21.17
C PRO A 535 10.03 -13.30 -20.71
N THR A 536 10.27 -14.22 -21.65
CA THR A 536 10.48 -15.64 -21.37
C THR A 536 11.94 -15.99 -21.07
N LEU A 537 12.88 -15.12 -21.43
CA LEU A 537 14.31 -15.29 -21.23
C LEU A 537 14.65 -15.11 -19.74
N ARG A 538 15.43 -16.04 -19.19
CA ARG A 538 15.88 -15.99 -17.78
C ARG A 538 17.32 -16.49 -17.63
N PRO A 539 18.05 -16.07 -16.58
CA PRO A 539 19.41 -16.57 -16.32
C PRO A 539 19.46 -18.06 -15.96
N GLU A 540 18.41 -18.60 -15.34
CA GLU A 540 18.34 -19.98 -14.85
C GLU A 540 17.95 -20.95 -15.98
N VAL A 541 18.85 -21.86 -16.35
CA VAL A 541 18.64 -22.79 -17.48
C VAL A 541 18.01 -24.12 -17.05
N ASP A 542 18.46 -24.71 -15.94
CA ASP A 542 18.00 -26.03 -15.48
C ASP A 542 16.94 -25.95 -14.36
N ALA A 543 16.18 -27.04 -14.18
CA ALA A 543 15.09 -27.10 -13.21
C ALA A 543 15.56 -26.94 -11.75
N ALA A 544 16.76 -27.38 -11.41
CA ALA A 544 17.30 -27.27 -10.06
C ALA A 544 17.63 -25.80 -9.71
N ARG A 545 18.21 -25.06 -10.66
CA ARG A 545 18.42 -23.62 -10.54
C ARG A 545 17.10 -22.87 -10.50
N ILE A 546 16.15 -23.19 -11.38
CA ILE A 546 14.83 -22.54 -11.35
C ILE A 546 14.15 -22.74 -9.99
N LEU A 547 14.17 -23.94 -9.41
CA LEU A 547 13.64 -24.18 -8.06
C LEU A 547 14.41 -23.39 -6.99
N LYS A 548 15.75 -23.34 -7.09
CA LYS A 548 16.56 -22.63 -6.09
C LYS A 548 16.26 -21.14 -6.09
N TYR A 549 16.18 -20.54 -7.28
CA TYR A 549 16.00 -19.11 -7.52
C TYR A 549 14.53 -18.74 -7.81
N SER A 550 13.58 -19.49 -7.24
CA SER A 550 12.15 -19.18 -7.31
C SER A 550 11.61 -18.67 -5.99
N GLN A 551 10.37 -18.18 -6.03
CA GLN A 551 9.64 -17.86 -4.82
C GLN A 551 9.24 -19.14 -4.06
N HIS A 552 9.56 -19.22 -2.77
CA HIS A 552 9.25 -20.31 -1.83
C HIS A 552 8.21 -19.89 -0.78
N SER A 553 8.03 -18.60 -0.54
CA SER A 553 7.11 -18.07 0.47
C SER A 553 6.23 -16.97 -0.10
N VAL A 554 4.98 -16.91 0.36
CA VAL A 554 3.96 -15.95 -0.09
C VAL A 554 3.52 -15.13 1.11
N ASP A 555 3.62 -13.81 0.99
CA ASP A 555 3.05 -12.90 1.98
C ASP A 555 1.57 -12.67 1.65
N ALA A 556 0.72 -12.78 2.67
CA ALA A 556 -0.73 -12.65 2.57
C ALA A 556 -1.30 -12.08 3.88
N LEU A 557 -2.58 -11.71 3.87
CA LEU A 557 -3.30 -11.35 5.09
C LEU A 557 -4.20 -12.51 5.51
N ASP A 558 -4.06 -12.98 6.74
CA ASP A 558 -4.99 -13.94 7.30
C ASP A 558 -6.20 -13.20 7.87
N ILE A 559 -7.35 -13.33 7.20
CA ILE A 559 -8.59 -12.64 7.58
C ILE A 559 -9.28 -13.31 8.78
N VAL A 560 -8.83 -14.48 9.21
CA VAL A 560 -9.37 -15.15 10.40
C VAL A 560 -8.56 -14.76 11.64
N SER A 561 -7.22 -14.80 11.56
CA SER A 561 -6.38 -14.36 12.67
C SER A 561 -6.17 -12.83 12.73
N ASN A 562 -6.59 -12.10 11.70
CA ASN A 562 -6.42 -10.65 11.56
C ASN A 562 -4.95 -10.22 11.57
N GLU A 563 -4.08 -10.99 10.91
CA GLU A 563 -2.63 -10.78 10.90
C GLU A 563 -2.03 -10.81 9.49
N PHE A 564 -0.89 -10.13 9.33
CA PHE A 564 -0.01 -10.34 8.20
C PHE A 564 0.75 -11.65 8.41
N VAL A 565 0.73 -12.54 7.42
CA VAL A 565 1.36 -13.86 7.50
C VAL A 565 2.21 -14.15 6.27
N THR A 566 3.26 -14.95 6.47
CA THR A 566 4.05 -15.54 5.39
C THR A 566 3.78 -17.04 5.38
N VAL A 567 3.33 -17.58 4.24
CA VAL A 567 3.01 -19.00 4.07
C VAL A 567 3.89 -19.65 2.99
N PRO A 568 4.26 -20.93 3.12
CA PRO A 568 4.93 -21.66 2.05
C PRO A 568 4.09 -21.73 0.76
N VAL A 569 4.75 -21.70 -0.41
CA VAL A 569 4.08 -21.87 -1.71
C VAL A 569 3.37 -23.23 -1.80
N GLU A 570 3.95 -24.26 -1.19
CA GLU A 570 3.38 -25.61 -1.12
C GLU A 570 2.02 -25.62 -0.44
N ASP A 571 1.86 -24.87 0.65
CA ASP A 571 0.61 -24.79 1.41
C ASP A 571 -0.47 -24.04 0.60
N LEU A 572 -0.08 -22.97 -0.09
CA LEU A 572 -0.99 -22.21 -0.97
C LEU A 572 -1.49 -23.08 -2.15
N ALA A 573 -0.60 -23.90 -2.71
CA ALA A 573 -0.94 -24.80 -3.81
C ALA A 573 -1.70 -26.07 -3.36
N ALA A 574 -1.46 -26.53 -2.13
CA ALA A 574 -2.09 -27.72 -1.55
C ALA A 574 -3.45 -27.43 -0.89
N ALA A 575 -3.76 -26.16 -0.61
CA ALA A 575 -4.95 -25.74 0.13
C ALA A 575 -6.25 -26.44 -0.34
N SER A 576 -7.11 -26.75 0.63
CA SER A 576 -8.44 -27.37 0.42
C SER A 576 -9.30 -26.60 -0.60
N HIS A 577 -9.01 -25.32 -0.79
CA HIS A 577 -9.55 -24.47 -1.85
C HIS A 577 -8.40 -24.11 -2.81
N PRO A 578 -8.34 -24.74 -3.99
CA PRO A 578 -7.26 -24.46 -4.94
C PRO A 578 -7.32 -23.01 -5.40
N PHE A 579 -6.18 -22.35 -5.42
CA PHE A 579 -6.01 -21.06 -6.09
C PHE A 579 -6.42 -21.22 -7.57
N PRO A 580 -7.56 -20.66 -8.04
CA PRO A 580 -8.14 -21.06 -9.33
C PRO A 580 -7.19 -20.83 -10.54
N GLU A 581 -6.39 -19.80 -10.46
CA GLU A 581 -5.42 -19.33 -11.44
C GLU A 581 -4.02 -19.91 -11.16
N GLY A 582 -3.90 -20.91 -10.27
CA GLY A 582 -2.63 -21.54 -9.94
C GLY A 582 -1.91 -22.10 -11.17
N HIS A 583 -2.68 -22.47 -12.21
CA HIS A 583 -2.14 -22.91 -13.50
C HIS A 583 -1.40 -21.81 -14.30
N LEU A 584 -1.61 -20.53 -13.98
CA LEU A 584 -0.86 -19.40 -14.54
C LEU A 584 0.42 -19.11 -13.76
N LEU A 585 0.41 -19.42 -12.46
CA LEU A 585 1.46 -19.06 -11.50
C LEU A 585 2.54 -20.12 -11.35
N PHE A 586 2.13 -21.39 -11.28
CA PHE A 586 2.98 -22.50 -10.88
C PHE A 586 3.31 -23.43 -12.04
N SER A 587 4.56 -23.93 -12.05
CA SER A 587 4.94 -25.17 -12.72
C SER A 587 5.08 -26.29 -11.68
N TRP A 588 4.98 -27.54 -12.12
CA TRP A 588 5.11 -28.72 -11.26
C TRP A 588 6.46 -29.38 -11.48
N LEU A 589 7.25 -29.53 -10.41
CA LEU A 589 8.51 -30.25 -10.40
C LEU A 589 8.26 -31.70 -10.00
N GLN A 590 8.62 -32.64 -10.89
CA GLN A 590 8.55 -34.07 -10.64
C GLN A 590 9.74 -34.76 -11.31
N ASP A 591 10.42 -35.65 -10.57
CA ASP A 591 11.57 -36.42 -11.07
C ASP A 591 12.65 -35.54 -11.75
N GLY A 592 12.90 -34.35 -11.20
CA GLY A 592 13.88 -33.38 -11.72
C GLY A 592 13.42 -32.58 -12.95
N HIS A 593 12.19 -32.76 -13.41
CA HIS A 593 11.63 -32.09 -14.58
C HIS A 593 10.52 -31.11 -14.17
N LEU A 594 10.54 -29.91 -14.75
CA LEU A 594 9.49 -28.91 -14.59
C LEU A 594 8.49 -29.02 -15.73
N ALA A 595 7.20 -29.11 -15.41
CA ALA A 595 6.12 -29.12 -16.38
C ALA A 595 5.09 -28.02 -16.07
N ASP A 596 4.68 -27.29 -17.09
CA ASP A 596 3.63 -26.28 -16.98
C ASP A 596 2.25 -26.95 -17.05
N PRO A 597 1.32 -26.61 -16.14
CA PRO A 597 -0.03 -27.17 -16.17
C PRO A 597 -0.81 -26.68 -17.39
N VAL A 598 -1.71 -27.54 -17.90
CA VAL A 598 -2.55 -27.23 -19.07
C VAL A 598 -3.84 -26.53 -18.66
N SER A 599 -4.43 -26.89 -17.53
CA SER A 599 -5.69 -26.36 -17.00
C SER A 599 -5.61 -26.07 -15.50
N ALA A 600 -6.61 -25.35 -14.98
CA ALA A 600 -6.83 -25.19 -13.55
C ALA A 600 -7.09 -26.56 -12.90
N GLY A 601 -6.21 -26.98 -12.00
CA GLY A 601 -6.29 -28.27 -11.33
C GLY A 601 -5.14 -28.46 -10.34
N ARG A 602 -5.30 -29.42 -9.42
CA ARG A 602 -4.21 -29.82 -8.54
C ARG A 602 -3.10 -30.45 -9.36
N GLY A 603 -1.86 -30.17 -8.96
CA GLY A 603 -0.69 -30.79 -9.56
C GLY A 603 -0.70 -32.32 -9.44
N PRO A 604 0.14 -33.01 -10.24
CA PRO A 604 0.35 -34.45 -10.09
C PRO A 604 0.69 -34.79 -8.62
N ARG A 605 0.22 -35.96 -8.14
CA ARG A 605 0.53 -36.41 -6.78
C ARG A 605 2.05 -36.52 -6.60
N GLY A 606 2.57 -35.90 -5.54
CA GLY A 606 4.00 -35.89 -5.22
C GLY A 606 4.82 -34.86 -6.00
N ALA A 607 4.22 -34.10 -6.92
CA ALA A 607 4.90 -33.00 -7.59
C ALA A 607 4.96 -31.76 -6.69
N ARG A 608 6.11 -31.08 -6.70
CA ARG A 608 6.32 -29.85 -5.93
C ARG A 608 5.93 -28.62 -6.78
N PRO A 609 5.10 -27.69 -6.29
CA PRO A 609 4.82 -26.45 -6.99
C PRO A 609 6.05 -25.53 -7.00
N VAL A 610 6.30 -24.86 -8.12
CA VAL A 610 7.36 -23.88 -8.28
C VAL A 610 6.78 -22.63 -8.94
N VAL A 611 6.98 -21.46 -8.35
CA VAL A 611 6.53 -20.18 -8.92
C VAL A 611 7.38 -19.85 -10.14
N THR A 612 6.78 -19.94 -11.34
CA THR A 612 7.48 -19.66 -12.60
C THR A 612 6.82 -18.58 -13.44
N LEU A 613 5.51 -18.37 -13.27
CA LEU A 613 4.67 -17.46 -14.04
C LEU A 613 4.67 -17.74 -15.55
N ASN A 614 5.12 -18.92 -15.98
CA ASN A 614 5.32 -19.26 -17.39
C ASN A 614 4.05 -19.09 -18.23
N ASN A 615 2.92 -19.53 -17.69
CA ASN A 615 1.64 -19.45 -18.37
C ASN A 615 1.02 -18.04 -18.27
N LEU A 616 1.25 -17.30 -17.18
CA LEU A 616 0.90 -15.87 -17.12
C LEU A 616 1.57 -15.11 -18.27
N LEU A 617 2.87 -15.33 -18.49
CA LEU A 617 3.64 -14.66 -19.54
C LEU A 617 3.24 -15.07 -20.96
N ARG A 618 2.84 -16.34 -21.19
CA ARG A 618 2.57 -16.88 -22.54
C ARG A 618 1.11 -16.88 -22.94
N ARG A 619 0.19 -16.88 -21.99
CA ARG A 619 -1.26 -17.08 -22.25
C ARG A 619 -2.11 -15.85 -21.95
N THR A 620 -1.51 -14.77 -21.43
CA THR A 620 -2.21 -13.53 -21.12
C THR A 620 -1.52 -12.34 -21.76
N ASP A 621 -2.15 -11.18 -21.71
CA ASP A 621 -1.63 -9.89 -22.18
C ASP A 621 -0.73 -9.17 -21.15
N PHE A 622 -0.40 -9.81 -20.03
CA PHE A 622 0.37 -9.25 -18.90
C PHE A 622 1.60 -8.42 -19.33
N THR A 623 2.48 -8.97 -20.15
CA THR A 623 3.72 -8.29 -20.55
C THR A 623 3.46 -7.12 -21.49
N ALA A 624 2.47 -7.24 -22.37
CA ALA A 624 2.11 -6.20 -23.32
C ALA A 624 1.50 -4.99 -22.60
N VAL A 625 0.59 -5.25 -21.65
CA VAL A 625 -0.05 -4.24 -20.81
C VAL A 625 0.99 -3.47 -20.00
N LEU A 626 1.86 -4.14 -19.25
CA LEU A 626 2.81 -3.44 -18.37
C LEU A 626 3.90 -2.69 -19.13
N ARG A 627 4.31 -3.19 -20.30
CA ARG A 627 5.20 -2.44 -21.20
C ARG A 627 4.54 -1.16 -21.69
N SER A 628 3.27 -1.25 -22.12
CA SER A 628 2.51 -0.08 -22.57
C SER A 628 2.31 0.93 -21.45
N MET A 629 2.01 0.46 -20.23
CA MET A 629 1.85 1.28 -19.03
C MET A 629 3.14 2.04 -18.71
N LEU A 630 4.28 1.35 -18.62
CA LEU A 630 5.57 1.97 -18.28
C LEU A 630 6.03 2.96 -19.36
N ALA A 631 5.82 2.65 -20.64
CA ALA A 631 6.15 3.55 -21.73
C ALA A 631 5.29 4.84 -21.69
N ALA A 632 3.99 4.71 -21.45
CA ALA A 632 3.07 5.85 -21.34
C ALA A 632 3.46 6.78 -20.18
N LEU A 633 3.84 6.21 -19.04
CA LEU A 633 4.30 6.98 -17.88
C LEU A 633 5.65 7.66 -18.17
N GLN A 634 6.64 6.94 -18.69
CA GLN A 634 7.93 7.52 -19.05
C GLN A 634 7.80 8.68 -20.04
N GLU A 635 6.94 8.55 -21.05
CA GLU A 635 6.66 9.59 -22.04
C GLU A 635 6.07 10.84 -21.38
N ALA A 636 5.07 10.67 -20.50
CA ALA A 636 4.41 11.79 -19.83
C ALA A 636 5.30 12.50 -18.80
N TYR A 637 6.13 11.76 -18.06
CA TYR A 637 7.07 12.32 -17.09
C TYR A 637 8.33 12.90 -17.76
N GLY A 638 8.67 12.48 -18.99
CA GLY A 638 9.90 12.87 -19.68
C GLY A 638 11.17 12.23 -19.10
N HIS A 639 11.02 11.33 -18.13
CA HIS A 639 12.09 10.63 -17.43
C HIS A 639 11.68 9.17 -17.22
N PRO A 640 12.65 8.23 -17.10
CA PRO A 640 12.37 6.88 -16.64
C PRO A 640 11.60 6.90 -15.32
N VAL A 641 10.75 5.89 -15.12
CA VAL A 641 9.90 5.75 -13.94
C VAL A 641 10.04 4.36 -13.34
N ASP A 642 9.81 4.26 -12.04
CA ASP A 642 9.48 3.00 -11.38
C ASP A 642 8.09 3.05 -10.74
N THR A 643 7.46 1.88 -10.71
CA THR A 643 6.05 1.72 -10.32
C THR A 643 5.88 0.52 -9.41
N GLU A 644 4.95 0.62 -8.46
CA GLU A 644 4.42 -0.54 -7.75
C GLU A 644 3.02 -0.85 -8.27
N PHE A 645 2.75 -2.12 -8.52
CA PHE A 645 1.46 -2.54 -9.05
C PHE A 645 1.00 -3.89 -8.51
N THR A 646 -0.29 -4.14 -8.61
CA THR A 646 -0.89 -5.47 -8.47
C THR A 646 -1.69 -5.81 -9.71
N VAL A 647 -1.83 -7.09 -10.00
CA VAL A 647 -2.60 -7.59 -11.13
C VAL A 647 -3.75 -8.48 -10.67
N SER A 648 -4.86 -8.35 -11.37
CA SER A 648 -5.99 -9.28 -11.34
C SER A 648 -6.36 -9.71 -12.76
N LEU A 649 -7.27 -10.66 -12.90
CA LEU A 649 -7.79 -11.10 -14.19
C LEU A 649 -9.29 -10.85 -14.25
N ARG A 650 -9.77 -10.43 -15.42
CA ARG A 650 -11.19 -10.41 -15.74
C ARG A 650 -11.69 -11.83 -16.00
N GLY A 651 -13.01 -12.00 -15.99
CA GLY A 651 -13.65 -13.29 -16.29
C GLY A 651 -13.36 -13.84 -17.69
N ASP A 652 -12.88 -13.01 -18.62
CA ASP A 652 -12.44 -13.39 -19.97
C ASP A 652 -10.92 -13.70 -20.07
N GLY A 653 -10.19 -13.60 -18.95
CA GLY A 653 -8.75 -13.87 -18.86
C GLY A 653 -7.84 -12.68 -19.17
N ARG A 654 -8.39 -11.49 -19.48
CA ARG A 654 -7.58 -10.27 -19.68
C ARG A 654 -7.06 -9.70 -18.36
N VAL A 655 -5.87 -9.12 -18.41
CA VAL A 655 -5.22 -8.50 -17.25
C VAL A 655 -5.87 -7.17 -16.89
N ARG A 656 -6.06 -6.93 -15.59
CA ARG A 656 -6.25 -5.59 -15.01
C ARG A 656 -5.09 -5.26 -14.09
N VAL A 657 -4.75 -3.98 -14.02
CA VAL A 657 -3.64 -3.47 -13.23
C VAL A 657 -4.15 -2.45 -12.23
N ASN A 658 -3.78 -2.59 -10.97
CA ASN A 658 -3.92 -1.52 -9.99
C ASN A 658 -2.55 -0.88 -9.76
N LEU A 659 -2.40 0.37 -10.19
CA LEU A 659 -1.19 1.15 -9.95
C LEU A 659 -1.22 1.73 -8.53
N LEU A 660 -0.26 1.30 -7.70
CA LEU A 660 -0.18 1.62 -6.28
C LEU A 660 0.76 2.79 -6.00
N GLN A 661 1.83 2.92 -6.79
CA GLN A 661 2.82 3.99 -6.71
C GLN A 661 3.49 4.21 -8.07
N CYS A 662 3.91 5.44 -8.34
CA CYS A 662 4.72 5.81 -9.49
C CYS A 662 5.63 6.98 -9.12
N ARG A 663 6.92 6.86 -9.44
CA ARG A 663 7.91 7.92 -9.23
C ARG A 663 8.94 7.91 -10.34
N THR A 664 9.71 9.00 -10.42
CA THR A 664 10.82 9.07 -11.38
C THR A 664 11.98 8.21 -10.91
N LEU A 665 12.61 7.53 -11.86
CA LEU A 665 13.73 6.63 -11.65
C LEU A 665 15.01 7.37 -12.01
N SER A 666 15.88 7.53 -11.02
CA SER A 666 17.26 7.98 -11.24
C SER A 666 18.03 6.90 -11.98
N LEU A 667 18.57 7.23 -13.16
CA LEU A 667 19.47 6.33 -13.85
C LEU A 667 20.89 6.46 -13.30
N PRO A 668 21.64 5.35 -13.20
CA PRO A 668 23.04 5.44 -12.85
C PRO A 668 23.83 6.23 -13.91
N GLY A 669 24.61 7.21 -13.45
CA GLY A 669 25.64 7.88 -14.26
C GLY A 669 25.18 9.14 -15.00
N GLY A 670 25.52 10.31 -14.44
CA GLY A 670 25.43 11.62 -15.10
C GLY A 670 26.73 12.06 -15.78
N ALA A 671 27.71 11.18 -15.93
CA ALA A 671 28.98 11.50 -16.58
C ALA A 671 28.98 10.99 -18.02
N GLU A 672 28.56 11.84 -18.96
CA GLU A 672 28.91 11.67 -20.37
C GLU A 672 30.45 11.62 -20.49
N GLY A 673 31.01 10.55 -21.09
CA GLY A 673 32.45 10.47 -21.39
C GLY A 673 33.35 9.70 -20.40
N ALA A 674 32.81 8.77 -19.62
CA ALA A 674 33.62 7.86 -18.79
C ALA A 674 34.38 6.81 -19.64
N GLU A 675 35.51 7.20 -20.25
CA GLU A 675 36.38 6.28 -21.00
C GLU A 675 37.47 5.68 -20.11
N ILE A 676 37.70 4.37 -20.25
CA ILE A 676 38.80 3.67 -19.58
C ILE A 676 40.13 4.12 -20.21
N PRO A 677 41.12 4.59 -19.41
CA PRO A 677 42.40 5.02 -19.94
C PRO A 677 43.10 3.93 -20.76
N ALA A 678 43.59 4.29 -21.95
CA ALA A 678 44.37 3.39 -22.79
C ALA A 678 45.76 3.12 -22.19
N GLY A 679 46.24 1.87 -22.31
CA GLY A 679 47.62 1.52 -21.94
C GLY A 679 47.91 1.42 -20.44
N LEU A 680 46.90 1.16 -19.60
CA LEU A 680 47.09 0.93 -18.16
C LEU A 680 48.06 -0.25 -17.93
N PRO A 681 49.19 -0.06 -17.21
CA PRO A 681 50.08 -1.14 -16.85
C PRO A 681 49.36 -2.18 -16.01
N ALA A 682 49.64 -3.45 -16.26
CA ALA A 682 48.95 -4.55 -15.61
C ALA A 682 49.08 -4.46 -14.09
N GLU A 683 50.25 -4.15 -13.57
CA GLU A 683 50.57 -4.01 -12.16
C GLU A 683 49.80 -2.90 -11.44
N ARG A 684 49.26 -1.91 -12.18
CA ARG A 684 48.44 -0.84 -11.59
C ARG A 684 46.96 -1.20 -11.51
N VAL A 685 46.50 -2.28 -12.14
CA VAL A 685 45.09 -2.68 -12.14
C VAL A 685 44.77 -3.54 -10.92
N LEU A 686 43.87 -3.04 -10.08
CA LEU A 686 43.39 -3.73 -8.88
C LEU A 686 42.32 -4.76 -9.22
N PHE A 687 41.34 -4.40 -10.04
CA PHE A 687 40.35 -5.33 -10.58
C PHE A 687 39.70 -4.86 -11.88
N GLU A 688 39.20 -5.82 -12.66
CA GLU A 688 38.37 -5.59 -13.83
C GLU A 688 37.06 -6.37 -13.70
N ALA A 689 35.93 -5.70 -13.94
CA ALA A 689 34.61 -6.30 -13.97
C ALA A 689 33.96 -6.10 -15.35
N ARG A 690 33.10 -7.04 -15.73
CA ARG A 690 32.28 -6.96 -16.95
C ARG A 690 30.79 -6.98 -16.61
N ARG A 691 29.97 -6.60 -17.58
CA ARG A 691 28.50 -6.50 -17.47
C ARG A 691 28.05 -5.42 -16.50
N CYS A 692 28.86 -4.36 -16.37
CA CYS A 692 28.48 -3.17 -15.63
C CYS A 692 27.55 -2.33 -16.50
N ALA A 693 26.41 -1.89 -15.94
CA ALA A 693 25.39 -1.12 -16.68
C ALA A 693 25.45 0.39 -16.40
N ALA A 694 26.13 0.79 -15.33
CA ALA A 694 26.12 2.14 -14.78
C ALA A 694 27.43 2.89 -15.12
N PRO A 695 27.45 3.85 -16.06
CA PRO A 695 28.66 4.62 -16.32
C PRO A 695 29.03 5.47 -15.10
N GLY A 696 30.32 5.67 -14.87
CA GLY A 696 30.78 6.51 -13.76
C GLY A 696 32.28 6.54 -13.58
N VAL A 697 32.76 7.62 -12.96
CA VAL A 697 34.18 7.79 -12.64
C VAL A 697 34.32 8.27 -11.19
N VAL A 698 35.04 7.50 -10.38
CA VAL A 698 35.45 7.91 -9.04
C VAL A 698 36.97 7.91 -8.98
N ARG A 699 37.56 9.09 -8.82
CA ARG A 699 39.01 9.30 -8.66
C ARG A 699 39.39 9.58 -7.22
N GLY A 700 40.67 9.45 -6.90
CA GLY A 700 41.22 9.85 -5.60
C GLY A 700 40.70 9.03 -4.41
N ILE A 701 40.39 7.75 -4.61
CA ILE A 701 39.99 6.82 -3.55
C ILE A 701 41.19 6.61 -2.64
N THR A 702 41.04 6.99 -1.36
CA THR A 702 42.13 6.94 -0.37
C THR A 702 42.06 5.74 0.54
N HIS A 703 40.85 5.23 0.80
CA HIS A 703 40.63 4.11 1.71
C HIS A 703 39.74 3.04 1.09
N ILE A 704 40.08 1.77 1.34
CA ILE A 704 39.27 0.63 0.92
C ILE A 704 38.95 -0.23 2.15
N VAL A 705 37.68 -0.47 2.40
CA VAL A 705 37.22 -1.49 3.36
C VAL A 705 36.95 -2.75 2.58
N TYR A 706 37.84 -3.72 2.70
CA TYR A 706 37.73 -5.03 2.06
C TYR A 706 37.29 -6.08 3.09
N ILE A 707 36.14 -6.69 2.86
CA ILE A 707 35.66 -7.84 3.63
C ILE A 707 35.98 -9.09 2.83
N ASP A 708 36.84 -9.95 3.39
CA ASP A 708 37.25 -11.19 2.74
C ASP A 708 36.07 -12.19 2.67
N PRO A 709 35.60 -12.58 1.48
CA PRO A 709 34.51 -13.53 1.32
C PRO A 709 34.75 -14.91 1.96
N ASP A 710 36.00 -15.39 1.92
CA ASP A 710 36.36 -16.73 2.38
C ASP A 710 36.33 -16.78 3.92
N TRP A 711 36.87 -15.76 4.57
CA TRP A 711 36.75 -15.60 6.02
C TRP A 711 35.32 -15.32 6.46
N TYR A 712 34.63 -14.40 5.79
CA TYR A 712 33.25 -14.02 6.13
C TYR A 712 32.31 -15.24 6.15
N THR A 713 32.44 -16.15 5.17
CA THR A 713 31.60 -17.35 5.07
C THR A 713 31.71 -18.23 6.33
N GLY A 714 32.92 -18.37 6.89
CA GLY A 714 33.19 -19.20 8.06
C GLY A 714 32.82 -18.57 9.41
N LEU A 715 32.44 -17.29 9.45
CA LEU A 715 32.07 -16.60 10.68
C LEU A 715 30.74 -17.11 11.25
N SER A 716 30.62 -17.07 12.57
CA SER A 716 29.34 -17.26 13.26
C SER A 716 28.36 -16.12 12.94
N LEU A 717 27.06 -16.37 13.12
CA LEU A 717 26.01 -15.37 12.86
C LEU A 717 26.25 -14.06 13.63
N ASP A 718 26.70 -14.15 14.89
CA ASP A 718 26.97 -12.98 15.73
C ASP A 718 28.17 -12.18 15.23
N LEU A 719 29.23 -12.84 14.78
CA LEU A 719 30.40 -12.16 14.21
C LEU A 719 30.05 -11.50 12.87
N LYS A 720 29.24 -12.16 12.02
CA LYS A 720 28.72 -11.55 10.79
C LYS A 720 27.91 -10.28 11.08
N ARG A 721 27.10 -10.26 12.14
CA ARG A 721 26.36 -9.04 12.56
C ARG A 721 27.30 -7.93 13.01
N GLN A 722 28.43 -8.28 13.64
CA GLN A 722 29.44 -7.30 14.02
C GLN A 722 30.14 -6.69 12.80
N VAL A 723 30.37 -7.46 11.73
CA VAL A 723 30.98 -6.93 10.48
C VAL A 723 30.18 -5.74 9.93
N GLY A 724 28.85 -5.83 9.86
CA GLY A 724 28.00 -4.71 9.45
C GLY A 724 28.15 -3.48 10.36
N ARG A 725 28.22 -3.69 11.68
CA ARG A 725 28.45 -2.59 12.64
C ARG A 725 29.82 -1.95 12.47
N VAL A 726 30.86 -2.73 12.17
CA VAL A 726 32.21 -2.21 11.89
C VAL A 726 32.19 -1.34 10.65
N VAL A 727 31.53 -1.78 9.57
CA VAL A 727 31.35 -0.95 8.37
C VAL A 727 30.68 0.37 8.72
N GLY A 728 29.56 0.34 9.43
CA GLY A 728 28.84 1.55 9.84
C GLY A 728 29.67 2.49 10.72
N ARG A 729 30.52 1.92 11.61
CA ARG A 729 31.45 2.70 12.46
C ARG A 729 32.58 3.32 11.66
N LEU A 730 33.18 2.59 10.70
CA LEU A 730 34.21 3.13 9.81
C LEU A 730 33.65 4.24 8.92
N ASN A 731 32.47 4.03 8.33
CA ASN A 731 31.78 5.02 7.48
C ASN A 731 31.53 6.36 8.22
N ARG A 732 31.40 6.32 9.56
CA ARG A 732 31.17 7.49 10.42
C ARG A 732 32.39 7.91 11.24
N HIS A 733 33.56 7.29 11.03
CA HIS A 733 34.71 7.52 11.86
C HIS A 733 35.34 8.90 11.55
N PRO A 734 35.63 9.76 12.54
CA PRO A 734 36.17 11.11 12.28
C PRO A 734 37.49 11.13 11.49
N ALA A 735 38.33 10.10 11.65
CA ALA A 735 39.59 9.99 10.88
C ALA A 735 39.38 9.67 9.39
N LEU A 736 38.19 9.22 9.00
CA LEU A 736 37.80 8.97 7.61
C LEU A 736 36.89 10.07 7.07
N ASP A 737 36.65 11.14 7.82
CA ASP A 737 35.87 12.28 7.36
C ASP A 737 36.57 12.97 6.18
N GLY A 738 35.82 13.25 5.11
CA GLY A 738 36.35 13.74 3.83
C GLY A 738 37.18 12.73 3.02
N ALA A 739 37.40 11.49 3.51
CA ALA A 739 38.05 10.44 2.74
C ALA A 739 37.11 9.89 1.64
N ARG A 740 37.67 9.56 0.47
CA ARG A 740 36.92 8.83 -0.56
C ARG A 740 37.04 7.34 -0.29
N LEU A 741 35.99 6.77 0.30
CA LEU A 741 35.92 5.41 0.77
C LEU A 741 35.35 4.46 -0.30
N MET A 742 36.03 3.35 -0.56
CA MET A 742 35.47 2.21 -1.30
C MET A 742 35.11 1.10 -0.33
N LEU A 743 33.87 0.63 -0.36
CA LEU A 743 33.41 -0.54 0.37
C LEU A 743 33.39 -1.74 -0.57
N MET A 744 33.99 -2.85 -0.14
CA MET A 744 34.11 -4.05 -0.97
C MET A 744 33.91 -5.29 -0.11
N GLY A 745 33.02 -6.20 -0.49
CA GLY A 745 32.78 -7.39 0.31
C GLY A 745 31.82 -8.41 -0.30
N PRO A 746 31.55 -9.51 0.42
CA PRO A 746 30.88 -10.67 -0.15
C PRO A 746 29.40 -10.44 -0.40
N GLY A 747 28.95 -10.92 -1.58
CA GLY A 747 27.54 -11.08 -1.91
C GLY A 747 26.74 -9.78 -1.81
N ARG A 748 25.49 -9.90 -1.35
CA ARG A 748 24.52 -8.81 -1.33
C ARG A 748 24.57 -8.01 -0.04
N TRP A 749 24.76 -6.70 -0.17
CA TRP A 749 24.67 -5.74 0.93
C TRP A 749 23.22 -5.25 1.08
N GLY A 750 22.84 -4.77 2.27
CA GLY A 750 21.48 -4.26 2.49
C GLY A 750 20.40 -5.33 2.66
N SER A 751 20.74 -6.62 2.75
CA SER A 751 19.77 -7.69 3.01
C SER A 751 19.62 -7.95 4.51
N SER A 752 18.40 -8.24 4.97
CA SER A 752 18.14 -8.79 6.30
C SER A 752 18.66 -10.22 6.47
N ASN A 753 18.92 -10.94 5.37
CA ASN A 753 19.54 -12.26 5.39
C ASN A 753 21.07 -12.15 5.35
N ILE A 754 21.69 -12.34 6.52
CA ILE A 754 23.13 -12.20 6.71
C ILE A 754 23.98 -13.29 6.03
N GLU A 755 23.33 -14.35 5.53
CA GLU A 755 24.02 -15.40 4.77
C GLU A 755 24.23 -15.01 3.30
N LEU A 756 23.46 -14.05 2.78
CA LEU A 756 23.59 -13.58 1.39
C LEU A 756 24.71 -12.57 1.18
N GLY A 757 25.21 -11.95 2.25
CA GLY A 757 26.24 -10.91 2.21
C GLY A 757 26.24 -10.11 3.51
N VAL A 758 26.62 -8.84 3.45
CA VAL A 758 26.84 -8.00 4.63
C VAL A 758 25.56 -7.26 5.03
N ASN A 759 25.12 -7.44 6.29
CA ASN A 759 23.94 -6.77 6.83
C ASN A 759 24.28 -5.34 7.26
N VAL A 760 23.90 -4.36 6.43
CA VAL A 760 24.05 -2.91 6.65
C VAL A 760 22.78 -2.20 6.21
N THR A 761 22.48 -1.03 6.76
CA THR A 761 21.45 -0.14 6.21
C THR A 761 22.08 0.99 5.39
N TYR A 762 21.26 1.84 4.76
CA TYR A 762 21.75 3.02 4.05
C TYR A 762 22.60 3.92 4.97
N ALA A 763 22.17 4.15 6.22
CA ALA A 763 22.92 4.97 7.18
C ALA A 763 24.32 4.42 7.52
N ASP A 764 24.59 3.13 7.27
CA ASP A 764 25.90 2.52 7.51
C ASP A 764 26.90 2.72 6.37
N ILE A 765 26.46 3.11 5.18
CA ILE A 765 27.30 3.18 3.97
C ILE A 765 27.21 4.50 3.20
N ASN A 766 26.37 5.43 3.66
CA ASN A 766 26.08 6.67 2.95
C ASN A 766 27.31 7.57 2.69
N ASN A 767 28.47 7.39 3.31
CA ASN A 767 29.68 8.19 2.99
C ASN A 767 30.61 7.48 1.99
N ALA A 768 30.26 6.28 1.52
CA ALA A 768 31.03 5.56 0.53
C ALA A 768 30.95 6.26 -0.85
N ALA A 769 32.06 6.27 -1.57
CA ALA A 769 32.10 6.71 -2.96
C ALA A 769 31.84 5.53 -3.93
N VAL A 770 32.15 4.31 -3.50
CA VAL A 770 32.03 3.10 -4.30
C VAL A 770 31.55 1.94 -3.42
N LEU A 771 30.63 1.13 -3.93
CA LEU A 771 30.30 -0.19 -3.37
C LEU A 771 30.59 -1.30 -4.39
N VAL A 772 31.46 -2.23 -4.02
CA VAL A 772 31.84 -3.40 -4.83
C VAL A 772 31.33 -4.68 -4.17
N GLU A 773 30.36 -5.33 -4.81
CA GLU A 773 29.83 -6.61 -4.34
C GLU A 773 30.58 -7.77 -5.00
N VAL A 774 31.31 -8.52 -4.18
CA VAL A 774 32.21 -9.59 -4.61
C VAL A 774 31.47 -10.92 -4.58
N ALA A 775 31.16 -11.41 -5.78
CA ALA A 775 30.45 -12.66 -5.99
C ALA A 775 31.42 -13.77 -6.41
N ARG A 776 32.09 -14.40 -5.42
CA ARG A 776 32.94 -15.57 -5.65
C ARG A 776 32.15 -16.87 -5.75
N SER A 777 32.38 -17.67 -6.79
CA SER A 777 31.78 -18.97 -7.03
C SER A 777 32.36 -20.04 -6.11
N ARG A 778 31.53 -20.64 -5.26
CA ARG A 778 31.92 -21.78 -4.40
C ARG A 778 30.95 -22.96 -4.61
N GLY A 779 31.48 -24.15 -4.87
CA GLY A 779 30.65 -25.34 -5.16
C GLY A 779 29.74 -25.20 -6.38
N GLY A 780 30.11 -24.36 -7.36
CA GLY A 780 29.29 -24.04 -8.53
C GLY A 780 28.24 -22.95 -8.32
N HIS A 781 28.31 -22.20 -7.21
CA HIS A 781 27.34 -21.16 -6.85
C HIS A 781 28.00 -19.78 -6.72
N THR A 782 27.54 -18.84 -7.54
CA THR A 782 27.90 -17.42 -7.48
C THR A 782 26.89 -16.65 -6.59
N PRO A 783 27.33 -15.92 -5.55
CA PRO A 783 26.50 -15.04 -4.73
C PRO A 783 25.79 -13.99 -5.59
N GLU A 784 24.59 -13.59 -5.16
CA GLU A 784 23.86 -12.52 -5.83
C GLU A 784 24.24 -11.14 -5.32
N VAL A 785 23.88 -10.15 -6.12
CA VAL A 785 24.22 -8.74 -5.96
C VAL A 785 22.92 -7.91 -5.88
N SER A 786 22.97 -6.69 -5.36
CA SER A 786 21.84 -5.83 -4.97
C SER A 786 20.94 -5.27 -6.08
N TYR A 787 21.14 -5.61 -7.35
CA TYR A 787 20.42 -4.98 -8.48
C TYR A 787 18.89 -4.90 -8.34
N GLY A 788 18.32 -3.73 -8.67
CA GLY A 788 16.88 -3.48 -8.76
C GLY A 788 16.13 -3.53 -7.44
N THR A 789 16.83 -3.43 -6.31
CA THR A 789 16.28 -3.38 -4.94
C THR A 789 16.16 -1.94 -4.46
N HIS A 790 15.43 -1.66 -3.37
CA HIS A 790 15.45 -0.32 -2.75
C HIS A 790 16.86 0.11 -2.38
N PHE A 791 17.63 -0.79 -1.77
CA PHE A 791 19.03 -0.55 -1.43
C PHE A 791 19.86 -0.13 -2.66
N PHE A 792 19.68 -0.76 -3.82
CA PHE A 792 20.39 -0.34 -5.03
C PHE A 792 19.96 1.02 -5.54
N GLN A 793 18.67 1.37 -5.45
CA GLN A 793 18.22 2.72 -5.83
C GLN A 793 18.83 3.78 -4.92
N ASP A 794 18.93 3.52 -3.61
CA ASP A 794 19.62 4.42 -2.67
C ASP A 794 21.06 4.68 -3.10
N LEU A 795 21.79 3.65 -3.58
CA LEU A 795 23.16 3.82 -4.08
C LEU A 795 23.21 4.72 -5.33
N VAL A 796 22.29 4.48 -6.27
CA VAL A 796 22.24 5.20 -7.55
C VAL A 796 21.92 6.67 -7.35
N GLU A 797 20.92 6.98 -6.52
CA GLU A 797 20.52 8.35 -6.20
C GLU A 797 21.62 9.13 -5.51
N ASP A 798 22.35 8.46 -4.62
CA ASP A 798 23.37 9.08 -3.80
C ASP A 798 24.76 9.12 -4.48
N GLY A 799 24.80 8.75 -5.76
CA GLY A 799 25.99 8.75 -6.59
C GLY A 799 27.06 7.75 -6.16
N ILE A 800 26.70 6.76 -5.34
CA ILE A 800 27.61 5.71 -4.90
C ILE A 800 27.80 4.74 -6.07
N LEU A 801 29.00 4.74 -6.65
CA LEU A 801 29.28 3.95 -7.83
C LEU A 801 29.25 2.46 -7.46
N TYR A 802 28.29 1.73 -8.03
CA TYR A 802 28.05 0.34 -7.73
C TYR A 802 28.66 -0.59 -8.79
N VAL A 803 29.46 -1.56 -8.36
CA VAL A 803 30.10 -2.55 -9.26
C VAL A 803 29.93 -3.97 -8.74
N PRO A 804 29.24 -4.86 -9.48
CA PRO A 804 29.29 -6.29 -9.21
C PRO A 804 30.61 -6.86 -9.74
N LEU A 805 31.37 -7.55 -8.89
CA LEU A 805 32.64 -8.17 -9.25
C LEU A 805 32.50 -9.69 -9.19
N TYR A 806 32.95 -10.39 -10.24
CA TYR A 806 32.91 -11.84 -10.35
C TYR A 806 34.32 -12.41 -10.54
N PRO A 807 35.13 -12.53 -9.47
CA PRO A 807 36.56 -12.83 -9.58
C PRO A 807 36.89 -14.16 -10.26
N ASP A 808 36.01 -15.17 -10.16
CA ASP A 808 36.27 -16.51 -10.68
C ASP A 808 35.98 -16.67 -12.17
N ARG A 809 35.54 -15.59 -12.84
CA ARG A 809 35.33 -15.64 -14.28
C ARG A 809 36.65 -15.40 -15.01
N PRO A 810 36.93 -16.15 -16.10
CA PRO A 810 38.19 -16.02 -16.84
C PRO A 810 38.37 -14.66 -17.53
N ASP A 811 37.28 -13.90 -17.71
CA ASP A 811 37.27 -12.55 -18.30
C ASP A 811 37.37 -11.42 -17.28
N CYS A 812 37.58 -11.73 -16.00
CA CYS A 812 37.78 -10.77 -14.91
C CYS A 812 39.21 -10.84 -14.36
N ARG A 813 39.71 -9.71 -13.87
CA ARG A 813 41.01 -9.61 -13.21
C ARG A 813 40.81 -9.21 -11.76
N PHE A 814 41.57 -9.82 -10.83
CA PHE A 814 41.51 -9.49 -9.41
C PHE A 814 42.88 -9.62 -8.74
N ALA A 815 43.45 -8.50 -8.29
CA ALA A 815 44.75 -8.44 -7.63
C ALA A 815 44.65 -8.85 -6.14
N ALA A 816 44.43 -10.14 -5.89
CA ALA A 816 44.14 -10.65 -4.54
C ALA A 816 45.23 -10.29 -3.50
N GLU A 817 46.50 -10.29 -3.88
CA GLU A 817 47.63 -9.94 -3.01
C GLU A 817 47.51 -8.53 -2.41
N PHE A 818 47.07 -7.54 -3.20
CA PHE A 818 46.87 -6.17 -2.71
C PHE A 818 45.85 -6.11 -1.57
N PHE A 819 44.74 -6.83 -1.70
CA PHE A 819 43.66 -6.82 -0.72
C PHE A 819 43.97 -7.70 0.51
N LEU A 820 44.63 -8.84 0.31
CA LEU A 820 44.83 -9.87 1.35
C LEU A 820 46.15 -9.76 2.12
N GLU A 821 47.19 -9.16 1.53
CA GLU A 821 48.52 -9.07 2.16
C GLU A 821 48.89 -7.66 2.62
N GLY A 822 48.17 -6.63 2.14
CA GLY A 822 48.39 -5.24 2.53
C GLY A 822 48.23 -4.98 4.05
N PRO A 823 48.87 -3.93 4.60
CA PRO A 823 48.64 -3.44 5.96
C PRO A 823 47.15 -3.23 6.26
N ASN A 824 46.71 -3.71 7.43
CA ASN A 824 45.34 -3.53 7.90
C ASN A 824 45.29 -2.46 9.01
N ALA A 825 44.72 -1.30 8.70
CA ALA A 825 44.57 -0.18 9.63
C ALA A 825 43.38 -0.32 10.60
N LEU A 826 42.62 -1.42 10.55
CA LEU A 826 41.41 -1.61 11.36
C LEU A 826 41.69 -1.47 12.86
N GLU A 827 42.72 -2.15 13.38
CA GLU A 827 43.05 -2.12 14.81
C GLU A 827 43.53 -0.75 15.30
N VAL A 828 43.99 0.11 14.39
CA VAL A 828 44.45 1.47 14.72
C VAL A 828 43.25 2.37 14.97
N LEU A 829 42.20 2.27 14.14
CA LEU A 829 41.00 3.10 14.29
C LEU A 829 39.97 2.50 15.24
N LEU A 830 39.86 1.17 15.26
CA LEU A 830 38.79 0.41 15.90
C LEU A 830 39.36 -0.78 16.71
N PRO A 831 40.17 -0.52 17.77
CA PRO A 831 40.87 -1.57 18.52
C PRO A 831 39.93 -2.59 19.20
N GLU A 832 38.70 -2.17 19.55
CA GLU A 832 37.68 -3.02 20.16
C GLU A 832 37.14 -4.11 19.22
N TRP A 833 37.40 -4.00 17.91
CA TRP A 833 36.99 -4.97 16.88
C TRP A 833 38.16 -5.78 16.30
N ALA A 834 39.30 -5.86 17.00
CA ALA A 834 40.47 -6.64 16.58
C ALA A 834 40.15 -8.12 16.27
N VAL A 835 39.12 -8.70 16.88
CA VAL A 835 38.66 -10.08 16.59
C VAL A 835 38.24 -10.28 15.12
N LEU A 836 37.88 -9.21 14.42
CA LEU A 836 37.50 -9.24 13.01
C LEU A 836 38.65 -8.91 12.04
N HIS A 837 39.89 -8.74 12.52
CA HIS A 837 41.05 -8.38 11.70
C HIS A 837 41.21 -9.25 10.44
N SER A 838 41.01 -10.56 10.57
CA SER A 838 41.17 -11.49 9.45
C SER A 838 40.04 -11.40 8.42
N ALA A 839 38.87 -10.91 8.82
CA ALA A 839 37.69 -10.81 7.95
C ALA A 839 37.50 -9.41 7.36
N VAL A 840 37.84 -8.35 8.10
CA VAL A 840 37.66 -6.95 7.69
C VAL A 840 39.02 -6.27 7.62
N ARG A 841 39.37 -5.76 6.45
CA ARG A 841 40.64 -5.09 6.18
C ARG A 841 40.40 -3.65 5.77
N LEU A 842 40.89 -2.70 6.56
CA LEU A 842 40.91 -1.28 6.22
C LEU A 842 42.27 -0.97 5.59
N ILE A 843 42.28 -0.66 4.31
CA ILE A 843 43.48 -0.40 3.52
C ILE A 843 43.60 1.11 3.28
N ASP A 844 44.66 1.73 3.78
CA ASP A 844 45.10 3.07 3.38
C ASP A 844 45.90 2.97 2.08
N VAL A 845 45.28 3.33 0.96
CA VAL A 845 45.87 3.16 -0.38
C VAL A 845 47.15 3.99 -0.51
N ARG A 846 47.22 5.17 0.10
CA ARG A 846 48.40 6.02 0.07
C ARG A 846 49.55 5.40 0.86
N GLY A 847 49.24 4.85 2.02
CA GLY A 847 50.21 4.14 2.86
C GLY A 847 50.79 2.89 2.18
N VAL A 848 49.98 2.18 1.38
CA VAL A 848 50.41 0.94 0.72
C VAL A 848 51.11 1.18 -0.62
N ALA A 849 50.56 2.05 -1.47
CA ALA A 849 51.02 2.20 -2.86
C ALA A 849 51.70 3.55 -3.15
N GLY A 850 51.67 4.51 -2.22
CA GLY A 850 52.15 5.88 -2.45
C GLY A 850 51.25 6.71 -3.39
N THR A 851 50.11 6.15 -3.82
CA THR A 851 49.18 6.72 -4.79
C THR A 851 47.75 6.66 -4.28
N THR A 852 46.77 7.05 -5.11
CA THR A 852 45.34 6.81 -4.85
C THR A 852 44.78 5.76 -5.81
N ALA A 853 43.56 5.31 -5.61
CA ALA A 853 42.86 4.46 -6.58
C ALA A 853 41.80 5.26 -7.34
N ALA A 854 41.53 4.85 -8.57
CA ALA A 854 40.40 5.28 -9.37
C ALA A 854 39.58 4.08 -9.82
N LEU A 855 38.29 4.30 -10.02
CA LEU A 855 37.36 3.38 -10.64
C LEU A 855 36.66 4.07 -11.80
N VAL A 856 36.74 3.47 -12.98
CA VAL A 856 36.04 3.91 -14.18
C VAL A 856 35.12 2.79 -14.63
N VAL A 857 33.85 3.12 -14.88
CA VAL A 857 32.86 2.23 -15.50
C VAL A 857 32.46 2.82 -16.83
N ASP A 858 32.78 2.10 -17.89
CA ASP A 858 32.40 2.40 -19.26
C ASP A 858 31.14 1.59 -19.61
N ALA A 859 30.03 2.30 -19.84
CA ALA A 859 28.75 1.68 -20.16
C ALA A 859 28.68 1.17 -21.60
N ALA A 860 29.43 1.76 -22.55
CA ALA A 860 29.45 1.32 -23.94
C ALA A 860 30.19 -0.02 -24.05
N GLU A 861 31.32 -0.15 -23.35
CA GLU A 861 32.06 -1.42 -23.27
C GLU A 861 31.51 -2.39 -22.22
N ARG A 862 30.57 -1.94 -21.37
CA ARG A 862 30.02 -2.65 -20.20
C ARG A 862 31.13 -3.21 -19.31
N ARG A 863 32.17 -2.41 -19.10
CA ARG A 863 33.42 -2.77 -18.43
C ARG A 863 33.74 -1.78 -17.32
N ALA A 864 34.20 -2.28 -16.18
CA ALA A 864 34.71 -1.46 -15.09
C ALA A 864 36.16 -1.81 -14.79
N VAL A 865 37.01 -0.81 -14.56
CA VAL A 865 38.42 -0.98 -14.24
C VAL A 865 38.76 -0.13 -13.02
N CYS A 866 39.26 -0.78 -11.97
CA CYS A 866 39.86 -0.10 -10.83
C CYS A 866 41.38 -0.18 -10.93
N TYR A 867 42.06 0.97 -10.82
CA TYR A 867 43.50 1.06 -10.97
C TYR A 867 44.11 2.12 -10.04
N LEU A 868 45.42 2.00 -9.80
CA LEU A 868 46.20 2.95 -9.03
C LEU A 868 46.58 4.16 -9.91
N GLU A 869 46.27 5.36 -9.44
CA GLU A 869 46.58 6.62 -10.09
C GLU A 869 47.37 7.55 -9.15
N ASP A 870 48.39 8.20 -9.70
CA ASP A 870 49.18 9.19 -8.98
C ASP A 870 48.27 10.36 -8.57
N ALA A 871 48.38 10.82 -7.32
CA ALA A 871 47.54 11.90 -6.82
C ALA A 871 47.82 13.19 -7.61
N GLN A 872 46.79 13.78 -8.22
CA GLN A 872 46.88 15.11 -8.84
C GLN A 872 46.88 16.22 -7.78
#